data_AF-A0A8H5ZBQ6-F1
#
_entry.id   AF-A0A8H5ZBQ6-F1
#
_cell.length_a   1.000
_cell.length_b   1.000
_cell.length_c   1.000
_cell.angle_alpha   90.00
_cell.angle_beta   90.00
_cell.angle_gamma   90.00
#
_symmetry.space_group_name_H-M   'P 1'
#
loop_
_entity.id
_entity.type
_entity.pdbx_description
1 polymer ?
#
loop_
_entity_poly.entity_id
_entity_poly.type
_entity_poly.pdbx_seq_one_letter_code
_entity_poly.pdbx_strand_id
1 'polypeptide(L)'
;MAEWDFGTTSDGIHYHKVWKQNQQTFSEVSDRAEWGNWYYGTKSVEGLTYMSGADAKVRETFHNNSKLDNSQDTNFRAINDQWPIFAYSLDLQKVGSEGKSQLFTIGVCQDDAIQFLGAGGLTTLPSLWKSYFADDLSALSFFYKDYSESIKLSTELDDQISSDSKAAGGDDYAILTTLAARQAFGATQLVGTEEKHYLFLKEISSNGNTQTVDVIYPASPIFYYTNPELMKLMLDPHFENQESGHYPNKWAIHDLGTHYPNATGHPDGQDEPMPLEECGNHMVMVLEYVQLSGNTDYIRQHYKILKQWTEYLVQDSLYPAEQLSTDDFAGHLVNQTNLALKGIIGIEAMSRMSSLINETADAQNYTSIAHNYISQWQQLGINNATSPPHAILNYGNASTHGLLYNLYNDRLLKLDLVPQQVYDIQSAFYPTVKEKYGVPLDTRNRYYTKSDWEIFCAAIASDETRDMFLHDLATWVNETPTSRPFTDLYQTNDGTFPPGIEFKARPVMGGMFALLLLDRDMCQWYSLFNGCTMIFDWLDDAAEETKMFLSILMYEQVPFELPRKLWIVHHTALLPYTVRIHPFTSLTPHSCAYEYGGRESPNALVYIGGLTSGPQTSSLVLKIDSAMENMTETDTLSYSVFEFRMRSSYTGFGYSSLKNDVEDLAALVTYLKGESVGKEKVVLMGSSTGCQAIMTYATTLPASPPVNGYILQAPTSDRETASLLMPPKFLHTSLQHAEDLIAEGKEMQIMPSDLIPPIFSSPISAYRWHSLVSVGGDDDFFSSDLPASTHESSFGRLGKPTLIIVSGKDEIVPPNVDKEALLKKWVDAMPMGLASDQSGVLPDADHELTTDGRTRSFMDKACRFLKDLEKIGVGSGRDISQTSSKTWFLVSDGAGSTFGSWRRGVRNVVVD
;
A
#
# COMPACT_ATOMS: atom_id res chain seq x y z
N MET A 1 -17.72 24.32 11.26
CA MET A 1 -16.51 24.92 11.85
C MET A 1 -15.84 23.88 12.72
N ALA A 2 -14.51 23.85 12.72
CA ALA A 2 -13.71 23.05 13.62
C ALA A 2 -13.43 23.84 14.89
N GLU A 3 -13.42 23.14 16.02
CA GLU A 3 -12.99 23.62 17.33
C GLU A 3 -11.85 22.73 17.80
N TRP A 4 -10.98 23.28 18.63
CA TRP A 4 -9.80 22.59 19.06
C TRP A 4 -9.30 23.06 20.42
N ASP A 5 -8.52 22.20 21.06
CA ASP A 5 -7.87 22.49 22.32
C ASP A 5 -6.44 21.96 22.35
N PHE A 6 -5.62 22.51 23.24
CA PHE A 6 -4.32 21.96 23.56
C PHE A 6 -4.24 21.65 25.05
N GLY A 7 -3.77 20.46 25.41
CA GLY A 7 -3.63 20.10 26.80
C GLY A 7 -2.50 19.12 27.07
N THR A 8 -2.35 18.79 28.34
CA THR A 8 -1.37 17.82 28.83
C THR A 8 -2.06 16.88 29.81
N THR A 9 -1.94 15.57 29.59
CA THR A 9 -2.42 14.57 30.55
C THR A 9 -1.63 14.64 31.85
N SER A 10 -2.18 14.14 32.96
CA SER A 10 -1.54 14.17 34.28
C SER A 10 -0.18 13.46 34.34
N ASP A 11 0.10 12.60 33.37
CA ASP A 11 1.33 11.83 33.20
C ASP A 11 2.20 12.29 32.02
N GLY A 12 1.95 13.50 31.51
CA GLY A 12 2.89 14.23 30.66
C GLY A 12 2.79 13.99 29.16
N ILE A 13 1.62 13.59 28.65
CA ILE A 13 1.35 13.51 27.21
C ILE A 13 0.70 14.82 26.76
N HIS A 14 1.40 15.60 25.94
CA HIS A 14 0.83 16.75 25.24
C HIS A 14 -0.13 16.26 24.15
N TYR A 15 -1.23 16.97 23.93
CA TYR A 15 -2.16 16.67 22.85
C TYR A 15 -2.76 17.93 22.22
N HIS A 16 -2.95 17.90 20.91
CA HIS A 16 -3.96 18.71 20.23
C HIS A 16 -5.25 17.89 20.13
N LYS A 17 -6.36 18.45 20.61
CA LYS A 17 -7.70 17.91 20.47
C LYS A 17 -8.45 18.67 19.38
N VAL A 18 -9.15 18.01 18.47
CA VAL A 18 -9.90 18.66 17.37
C VAL A 18 -11.26 18.00 17.19
N TRP A 19 -12.32 18.79 17.04
CA TRP A 19 -13.67 18.29 16.81
C TRP A 19 -14.50 19.28 15.97
N LYS A 20 -15.65 18.82 15.46
CA LYS A 20 -16.64 19.68 14.80
C LYS A 20 -17.48 20.38 15.87
N GLN A 21 -17.65 21.70 15.82
CA GLN A 21 -18.46 22.43 16.82
C GLN A 21 -19.89 21.90 16.95
N ASN A 22 -20.51 21.63 15.80
CA ASN A 22 -21.84 21.03 15.71
C ASN A 22 -21.68 19.56 15.34
N GLN A 23 -21.35 18.73 16.32
CA GLN A 23 -21.27 17.28 16.13
C GLN A 23 -22.67 16.72 15.83
N GLN A 24 -22.76 15.83 14.84
CA GLN A 24 -24.00 15.18 14.46
C GLN A 24 -23.84 13.68 14.67
N THR A 25 -24.27 13.19 15.83
CA THR A 25 -24.18 11.77 16.17
C THR A 25 -25.00 10.91 15.20
N PHE A 26 -24.50 9.71 14.92
CA PHE A 26 -25.12 8.73 14.01
C PHE A 26 -25.37 9.25 12.59
N SER A 27 -24.53 10.19 12.13
CA SER A 27 -24.57 10.71 10.76
C SER A 27 -23.19 10.73 10.13
N GLU A 28 -23.15 10.61 8.82
CA GLU A 28 -21.91 10.62 8.05
C GLU A 28 -22.00 11.44 6.77
N VAL A 29 -20.84 11.89 6.31
CA VAL A 29 -20.67 12.54 5.00
C VAL A 29 -19.46 11.91 4.32
N SER A 30 -19.66 11.41 3.08
CA SER A 30 -18.61 10.77 2.29
C SER A 30 -17.89 9.68 3.07
N ASP A 31 -18.67 8.77 3.65
CA ASP A 31 -18.23 7.64 4.47
C ASP A 31 -17.55 7.97 5.81
N ARG A 32 -17.65 9.21 6.30
CA ARG A 32 -16.99 9.66 7.53
C ARG A 32 -18.00 10.13 8.57
N ALA A 33 -17.88 9.62 9.78
CA ALA A 33 -18.68 10.06 10.91
C ALA A 33 -18.53 11.57 11.18
N GLU A 34 -19.65 12.23 11.47
CA GLU A 34 -19.73 13.68 11.69
C GLU A 34 -19.62 14.08 13.19
N TRP A 35 -19.13 13.18 14.03
CA TRP A 35 -18.83 13.38 15.46
C TRP A 35 -17.60 12.57 15.88
N GLY A 36 -17.04 12.92 17.03
CA GLY A 36 -15.82 12.34 17.58
C GLY A 36 -14.76 13.41 17.85
N ASN A 37 -13.90 13.08 18.79
CA ASN A 37 -12.78 13.90 19.22
C ASN A 37 -11.49 13.31 18.66
N TRP A 38 -10.81 14.05 17.79
CA TRP A 38 -9.48 13.67 17.29
C TRP A 38 -8.41 14.14 18.26
N TYR A 39 -7.45 13.27 18.55
CA TYR A 39 -6.30 13.56 19.38
C TYR A 39 -5.02 13.33 18.60
N TYR A 40 -4.15 14.33 18.56
CA TYR A 40 -2.78 14.22 18.06
C TYR A 40 -1.83 14.44 19.24
N GLY A 41 -1.21 13.36 19.73
CA GLY A 41 -0.53 13.32 21.02
C GLY A 41 0.97 12.99 20.92
N THR A 42 1.74 13.48 21.88
CA THR A 42 3.15 13.14 22.06
C THR A 42 3.63 13.42 23.48
N LYS A 43 4.65 12.70 23.98
CA LYS A 43 5.19 12.97 25.32
C LYS A 43 5.88 14.34 25.39
N SER A 44 5.61 15.07 26.47
CA SER A 44 6.31 16.30 26.80
C SER A 44 7.79 16.01 27.09
N VAL A 45 8.68 16.61 26.32
CA VAL A 45 10.14 16.49 26.47
C VAL A 45 10.77 17.87 26.31
N GLU A 46 11.99 18.02 26.81
CA GLU A 46 12.78 19.24 26.59
C GLU A 46 12.96 19.50 25.08
N GLY A 47 12.83 20.76 24.65
CA GLY A 47 12.91 21.14 23.24
C GLY A 47 11.64 20.91 22.43
N LEU A 48 10.61 20.26 22.99
CA LEU A 48 9.29 20.17 22.36
C LEU A 48 8.55 21.50 22.50
N THR A 49 8.09 22.00 21.36
CA THR A 49 7.23 23.18 21.27
C THR A 49 5.98 22.85 20.45
N TYR A 50 4.90 23.59 20.68
CA TYR A 50 3.62 23.37 20.00
C TYR A 50 3.00 24.68 19.52
N MET A 51 2.10 24.59 18.54
CA MET A 51 1.29 25.71 18.13
C MET A 51 0.01 25.24 17.43
N SER A 52 -1.11 25.88 17.71
CA SER A 52 -2.28 25.85 16.83
C SER A 52 -2.50 27.23 16.19
N GLY A 53 -2.99 27.25 14.95
CA GLY A 53 -3.34 28.49 14.25
C GLY A 53 -3.37 28.37 12.73
N ALA A 54 -3.51 29.52 12.05
CA ALA A 54 -3.51 29.58 10.58
C ALA A 54 -2.20 29.04 9.98
N ASP A 55 -2.31 28.22 8.94
CA ASP A 55 -1.21 27.53 8.27
C ASP A 55 -0.03 28.43 7.91
N ALA A 56 -0.28 29.60 7.31
CA ALA A 56 0.77 30.56 6.97
C ALA A 56 1.55 31.03 8.20
N LYS A 57 0.85 31.36 9.29
CA LYS A 57 1.44 31.85 10.54
C LYS A 57 2.25 30.75 11.24
N VAL A 58 1.68 29.55 11.36
CA VAL A 58 2.37 28.43 12.05
C VAL A 58 3.65 28.05 11.31
N ARG A 59 3.60 27.96 9.98
CA ARG A 59 4.78 27.69 9.15
C ARG A 59 5.81 28.82 9.23
N GLU A 60 5.38 30.08 9.18
CA GLU A 60 6.27 31.25 9.30
C GLU A 60 6.97 31.30 10.67
N THR A 61 6.25 31.06 11.77
CA THR A 61 6.84 30.97 13.11
C THR A 61 7.94 29.92 13.16
N PHE A 62 7.67 28.70 12.67
CA PHE A 62 8.68 27.64 12.63
C PHE A 62 9.85 28.02 11.72
N HIS A 63 9.59 28.57 10.54
CA HIS A 63 10.63 28.99 9.58
C HIS A 63 11.59 30.02 10.18
N ASN A 64 11.05 31.03 10.87
CA ASN A 64 11.83 32.14 11.42
C ASN A 64 12.59 31.75 12.70
N ASN A 65 12.03 30.85 13.51
CA ASN A 65 12.54 30.58 14.85
C ASN A 65 13.14 29.18 15.03
N SER A 66 12.96 28.28 14.05
CA SER A 66 13.24 26.83 14.17
C SER A 66 12.52 26.14 15.34
N LYS A 67 11.49 26.78 15.89
CA LYS A 67 10.64 26.31 16.98
C LYS A 67 9.27 26.99 16.92
N LEU A 68 8.32 26.49 17.70
CA LEU A 68 6.99 27.06 17.85
C LEU A 68 6.87 27.89 19.14
N ASP A 69 5.83 28.73 19.21
CA ASP A 69 5.66 29.72 20.28
C ASP A 69 4.98 29.19 21.55
N ASN A 70 4.65 27.89 21.59
CA ASN A 70 3.84 27.29 22.67
C ASN A 70 2.51 28.03 22.87
N SER A 71 1.82 28.28 21.76
CA SER A 71 0.61 29.09 21.73
C SER A 71 -0.57 28.32 21.14
N GLN A 72 -1.75 28.57 21.69
CA GLN A 72 -3.00 28.07 21.17
C GLN A 72 -3.79 29.21 20.53
N ASP A 73 -4.16 29.05 19.27
CA ASP A 73 -5.17 29.90 18.63
C ASP A 73 -6.55 29.54 19.20
N THR A 74 -7.34 30.53 19.59
CA THR A 74 -8.72 30.33 20.09
C THR A 74 -9.78 30.85 19.11
N ASN A 75 -9.36 31.33 17.93
CA ASN A 75 -10.26 31.78 16.88
C ASN A 75 -10.66 30.58 16.00
N PHE A 76 -11.66 29.83 16.45
CA PHE A 76 -12.22 28.68 15.74
C PHE A 76 -12.81 29.06 14.38
N ARG A 77 -12.62 28.19 13.38
CA ARG A 77 -12.98 28.48 11.97
C ARG A 77 -13.27 27.23 11.16
N ALA A 78 -13.70 27.39 9.91
CA ALA A 78 -13.88 26.27 8.99
C ALA A 78 -12.51 25.71 8.54
N ILE A 79 -12.43 24.40 8.24
CA ILE A 79 -11.17 23.76 7.86
C ILE A 79 -10.54 24.33 6.57
N ASN A 80 -11.33 25.01 5.74
CA ASN A 80 -10.91 25.64 4.49
C ASN A 80 -10.71 27.16 4.61
N ASP A 81 -10.82 27.74 5.81
CA ASP A 81 -10.60 29.16 6.09
C ASP A 81 -9.34 29.31 6.93
N GLN A 82 -8.34 30.04 6.41
CA GLN A 82 -7.01 30.20 7.03
C GLN A 82 -6.54 28.91 7.72
N TRP A 83 -6.29 27.88 6.91
CA TRP A 83 -6.37 26.46 7.30
C TRP A 83 -5.82 26.23 8.72
N PRO A 84 -6.66 25.75 9.66
CA PRO A 84 -6.20 25.52 11.01
C PRO A 84 -5.20 24.36 11.03
N ILE A 85 -4.01 24.61 11.57
CA ILE A 85 -2.91 23.66 11.74
C ILE A 85 -2.67 23.41 13.22
N PHE A 86 -2.35 22.15 13.55
CA PHE A 86 -2.04 21.65 14.88
C PHE A 86 -0.63 21.05 14.87
N ALA A 87 0.37 21.81 15.30
CA ALA A 87 1.76 21.49 15.08
C ALA A 87 2.51 21.17 16.39
N TYR A 88 3.45 20.25 16.27
CA TYR A 88 4.56 20.05 17.19
C TYR A 88 5.87 20.34 16.45
N SER A 89 6.86 20.85 17.20
CA SER A 89 8.24 21.02 16.74
C SER A 89 9.15 20.56 17.87
N LEU A 90 10.02 19.59 17.59
CA LEU A 90 10.96 19.04 18.56
C LEU A 90 12.40 19.37 18.13
N ASP A 91 13.11 20.12 18.97
CA ASP A 91 14.56 20.25 18.85
C ASP A 91 15.23 18.98 19.41
N LEU A 92 15.70 18.11 18.50
CA LEU A 92 16.45 16.90 18.86
C LEU A 92 17.86 17.21 19.38
N GLN A 93 18.28 18.47 19.41
CA GLN A 93 19.65 18.90 19.69
C GLN A 93 20.65 18.21 18.76
N LYS A 94 21.93 18.11 19.17
CA LYS A 94 22.91 17.29 18.47
C LYS A 94 22.51 15.82 18.59
N VAL A 95 22.29 15.17 17.45
CA VAL A 95 22.21 13.71 17.32
C VAL A 95 23.65 13.21 17.12
N GLY A 96 24.06 12.22 17.91
CA GLY A 96 25.35 11.54 17.75
C GLY A 96 25.10 10.05 17.49
N SER A 97 26.04 9.21 17.90
CA SER A 97 25.97 7.77 17.60
C SER A 97 24.81 7.00 18.21
N GLU A 98 24.13 7.59 19.19
CA GLU A 98 22.86 7.11 19.70
C GLU A 98 21.72 7.94 19.11
N GLY A 99 20.87 7.27 18.31
CA GLY A 99 19.69 7.89 17.70
C GLY A 99 18.71 8.42 18.75
N LYS A 100 18.06 9.54 18.44
CA LYS A 100 16.99 10.13 19.25
C LYS A 100 15.64 9.86 18.61
N SER A 101 14.64 9.50 19.41
CA SER A 101 13.31 9.16 18.94
C SER A 101 12.23 9.85 19.76
N GLN A 102 11.13 10.21 19.11
CA GLN A 102 9.90 10.68 19.75
C GLN A 102 8.71 9.97 19.12
N LEU A 103 7.81 9.45 19.95
CA LEU A 103 6.57 8.84 19.49
C LEU A 103 5.49 9.92 19.30
N PHE A 104 4.73 9.80 18.22
CA PHE A 104 3.54 10.60 17.97
C PHE A 104 2.36 9.66 17.74
N THR A 105 1.21 9.98 18.32
CA THR A 105 -0.01 9.17 18.21
C THR A 105 -1.15 9.99 17.63
N ILE A 106 -1.99 9.33 16.83
CA ILE A 106 -3.27 9.89 16.35
C ILE A 106 -4.35 8.93 16.79
N GLY A 107 -5.39 9.46 17.46
CA GLY A 107 -6.53 8.68 17.91
C GLY A 107 -7.83 9.43 17.66
N VAL A 108 -8.93 8.68 17.57
CA VAL A 108 -10.29 9.21 17.53
C VAL A 108 -11.07 8.59 18.68
N CYS A 109 -11.71 9.44 19.49
CA CYS A 109 -12.56 9.01 20.59
C CYS A 109 -14.00 9.37 20.26
N GLN A 110 -14.86 8.35 20.21
CA GLN A 110 -16.29 8.46 20.01
C GLN A 110 -16.98 7.75 21.16
N ASP A 111 -17.79 8.49 21.92
CA ASP A 111 -18.46 7.95 23.09
C ASP A 111 -19.57 6.97 22.70
N ASP A 112 -20.52 7.48 21.92
CA ASP A 112 -21.59 6.73 21.32
C ASP A 112 -21.14 6.22 19.94
N ALA A 113 -21.22 4.92 19.73
CA ALA A 113 -20.73 4.27 18.52
C ALA A 113 -21.85 4.08 17.49
N ILE A 114 -22.95 3.47 17.91
CA ILE A 114 -23.99 2.98 16.99
C ILE A 114 -25.39 3.00 17.62
N GLN A 115 -26.41 3.25 16.80
CA GLN A 115 -27.79 2.94 17.17
C GLN A 115 -28.10 1.51 16.75
N PHE A 116 -28.68 0.71 17.65
CA PHE A 116 -28.99 -0.70 17.38
C PHE A 116 -30.41 -1.06 17.81
N LEU A 117 -31.20 -1.61 16.89
CA LEU A 117 -32.50 -2.23 17.17
C LEU A 117 -32.29 -3.71 17.51
N GLY A 118 -32.02 -4.00 18.79
CA GLY A 118 -31.84 -5.36 19.29
C GLY A 118 -33.06 -5.89 20.05
N ALA A 119 -32.86 -6.93 20.86
CA ALA A 119 -33.92 -7.57 21.65
C ALA A 119 -34.60 -6.63 22.67
N GLY A 120 -33.87 -5.63 23.17
CA GLY A 120 -34.39 -4.61 24.08
C GLY A 120 -35.11 -3.44 23.40
N GLY A 121 -35.24 -3.45 22.07
CA GLY A 121 -35.66 -2.29 21.28
C GLY A 121 -34.47 -1.43 20.82
N LEU A 122 -34.78 -0.27 20.24
CA LEU A 122 -33.78 0.67 19.72
C LEU A 122 -33.02 1.32 20.88
N THR A 123 -31.69 1.15 20.90
CA THR A 123 -30.80 1.76 21.89
C THR A 123 -29.56 2.34 21.22
N THR A 124 -28.90 3.26 21.92
CA THR A 124 -27.52 3.66 21.60
C THR A 124 -26.56 2.72 22.32
N LEU A 125 -25.56 2.21 21.62
CA LEU A 125 -24.45 1.45 22.19
C LEU A 125 -23.18 2.34 22.24
N PRO A 126 -22.47 2.35 23.38
CA PRO A 126 -21.21 3.07 23.48
C PRO A 126 -20.10 2.34 22.72
N SER A 127 -19.00 3.04 22.42
CA SER A 127 -17.76 2.35 21.99
C SER A 127 -17.20 1.51 23.14
N LEU A 128 -16.72 0.29 22.83
CA LEU A 128 -16.29 -0.67 23.85
C LEU A 128 -15.15 -0.14 24.75
N TRP A 129 -14.28 0.72 24.21
CA TRP A 129 -13.17 1.30 24.99
C TRP A 129 -13.64 2.04 26.26
N LYS A 130 -14.90 2.51 26.31
CA LYS A 130 -15.47 3.18 27.50
C LYS A 130 -15.64 2.26 28.70
N SER A 131 -15.62 0.94 28.51
CA SER A 131 -15.58 0.00 29.64
C SER A 131 -14.20 -0.06 30.30
N TYR A 132 -13.13 0.28 29.57
CA TYR A 132 -11.75 0.16 30.03
C TYR A 132 -11.13 1.50 30.45
N PHE A 133 -11.65 2.61 29.94
CA PHE A 133 -11.12 3.95 30.21
C PHE A 133 -12.23 4.90 30.67
N ALA A 134 -11.92 5.73 31.66
CA ALA A 134 -12.89 6.66 32.25
C ALA A 134 -13.23 7.83 31.31
N ASP A 135 -12.30 8.23 30.43
CA ASP A 135 -12.42 9.36 29.52
C ASP A 135 -11.42 9.27 28.36
N ASP A 136 -11.55 10.17 27.37
CA ASP A 136 -10.66 10.28 26.21
C ASP A 136 -9.17 10.40 26.60
N LEU A 137 -8.86 11.10 27.70
CA LEU A 137 -7.48 11.41 28.09
C LEU A 137 -6.78 10.20 28.70
N SER A 138 -7.50 9.40 29.48
CA SER A 138 -7.02 8.12 29.99
C SER A 138 -6.80 7.11 28.87
N ALA A 139 -7.70 7.04 27.88
CA ALA A 139 -7.52 6.23 26.67
C ALA A 139 -6.30 6.67 25.84
N LEU A 140 -6.15 7.98 25.59
CA LEU A 140 -5.00 8.56 24.89
C LEU A 140 -3.68 8.22 25.59
N SER A 141 -3.63 8.38 26.91
CA SER A 141 -2.41 8.09 27.67
C SER A 141 -2.03 6.61 27.62
N PHE A 142 -3.02 5.72 27.78
CA PHE A 142 -2.80 4.28 27.64
C PHE A 142 -2.25 3.95 26.24
N PHE A 143 -2.91 4.41 25.19
CA PHE A 143 -2.50 4.15 23.80
C PHE A 143 -1.06 4.62 23.52
N TYR A 144 -0.66 5.78 24.04
CA TYR A 144 0.72 6.26 23.89
C TYR A 144 1.74 5.35 24.59
N LYS A 145 1.43 4.90 25.82
CA LYS A 145 2.35 4.13 26.64
C LYS A 145 2.44 2.65 26.25
N ASP A 146 1.38 2.13 25.63
CA ASP A 146 1.30 0.75 25.18
C ASP A 146 2.01 0.49 23.84
N TYR A 147 2.55 1.52 23.19
CA TYR A 147 3.18 1.41 21.87
C TYR A 147 4.18 0.26 21.71
N SER A 148 4.97 -0.03 22.75
CA SER A 148 5.97 -1.11 22.70
C SER A 148 5.34 -2.51 22.64
N GLU A 149 4.21 -2.72 23.31
CA GLU A 149 3.49 -4.00 23.24
C GLU A 149 2.65 -4.07 21.96
N SER A 150 1.94 -2.98 21.63
CA SER A 150 1.17 -2.86 20.39
C SER A 150 2.03 -3.10 19.13
N ILE A 151 3.25 -2.56 19.05
CA ILE A 151 4.15 -2.80 17.90
C ILE A 151 4.65 -4.25 17.87
N LYS A 152 4.88 -4.86 19.03
CA LYS A 152 5.30 -6.26 19.12
C LYS A 152 4.18 -7.18 18.61
N LEU A 153 2.96 -7.04 19.14
CA LEU A 153 1.81 -7.87 18.75
C LEU A 153 1.45 -7.70 17.27
N SER A 154 1.47 -6.48 16.75
CA SER A 154 1.24 -6.23 15.33
C SER A 154 2.34 -6.79 14.43
N THR A 155 3.61 -6.71 14.85
CA THR A 155 4.72 -7.34 14.11
C THR A 155 4.60 -8.85 14.09
N GLU A 156 4.26 -9.48 15.22
CA GLU A 156 4.05 -10.93 15.30
C GLU A 156 2.91 -11.39 14.39
N LEU A 157 1.81 -10.65 14.34
CA LEU A 157 0.70 -10.94 13.41
C LEU A 157 1.10 -10.74 11.94
N ASP A 158 1.78 -9.64 11.61
CA ASP A 158 2.26 -9.36 10.25
C ASP A 158 3.22 -10.46 9.76
N ASP A 159 4.14 -10.89 10.62
CA ASP A 159 5.09 -11.98 10.32
C ASP A 159 4.37 -13.32 10.11
N GLN A 160 3.36 -13.62 10.94
CA GLN A 160 2.54 -14.83 10.80
C GLN A 160 1.78 -14.83 9.47
N ILE A 161 1.06 -13.74 9.15
CA ILE A 161 0.32 -13.60 7.89
C ILE A 161 1.27 -13.77 6.70
N SER A 162 2.43 -13.11 6.74
CA SER A 162 3.40 -13.18 5.64
C SER A 162 3.96 -14.60 5.47
N SER A 163 4.31 -15.27 6.57
CA SER A 163 4.83 -16.64 6.55
C SER A 163 3.80 -17.63 6.01
N ASP A 164 2.58 -17.61 6.55
CA ASP A 164 1.51 -18.53 6.15
C ASP A 164 1.11 -18.33 4.69
N SER A 165 1.02 -17.07 4.24
CA SER A 165 0.70 -16.76 2.84
C SER A 165 1.77 -17.26 1.88
N LYS A 166 3.06 -17.13 2.23
CA LYS A 166 4.14 -17.66 1.37
C LYS A 166 4.15 -19.17 1.33
N ALA A 167 3.82 -19.83 2.44
CA ALA A 167 3.69 -21.27 2.49
C ALA A 167 2.53 -21.76 1.62
N ALA A 168 1.41 -21.03 1.59
CA ALA A 168 0.21 -21.41 0.86
C ALA A 168 0.25 -21.07 -0.65
N GLY A 169 0.83 -19.93 -1.03
CA GLY A 169 0.73 -19.41 -2.40
C GLY A 169 1.92 -18.54 -2.86
N GLY A 170 3.05 -18.62 -2.16
CA GLY A 170 4.27 -17.90 -2.54
C GLY A 170 4.23 -16.38 -2.31
N ASP A 171 5.18 -15.68 -2.93
CA ASP A 171 5.33 -14.22 -2.76
C ASP A 171 4.15 -13.44 -3.37
N ASP A 172 3.57 -13.92 -4.47
CA ASP A 172 2.40 -13.29 -5.10
C ASP A 172 1.21 -13.29 -4.13
N TYR A 173 0.92 -14.41 -3.46
CA TYR A 173 -0.16 -14.46 -2.49
C TYR A 173 0.10 -13.60 -1.25
N ALA A 174 1.36 -13.56 -0.77
CA ALA A 174 1.73 -12.75 0.38
C ALA A 174 1.56 -11.25 0.14
N ILE A 175 1.71 -10.76 -1.09
CA ILE A 175 1.41 -9.36 -1.43
C ILE A 175 -0.07 -9.06 -1.22
N LEU A 176 -0.95 -9.98 -1.63
CA LEU A 176 -2.41 -9.78 -1.56
C LEU A 176 -2.92 -9.77 -0.12
N THR A 177 -2.54 -10.76 0.70
CA THR A 177 -3.02 -10.89 2.08
C THR A 177 -2.48 -9.79 3.00
N THR A 178 -1.22 -9.40 2.86
CA THR A 178 -0.61 -8.35 3.70
C THR A 178 -1.19 -6.96 3.43
N LEU A 179 -1.61 -6.67 2.19
CA LEU A 179 -2.33 -5.45 1.86
C LEU A 179 -3.77 -5.46 2.38
N ALA A 180 -4.46 -6.60 2.25
CA ALA A 180 -5.88 -6.72 2.59
C ALA A 180 -6.17 -6.63 4.10
N ALA A 181 -5.25 -7.08 4.95
CA ALA A 181 -5.49 -7.18 6.40
C ALA A 181 -5.94 -5.86 7.04
N ARG A 182 -5.22 -4.76 6.76
CA ARG A 182 -5.56 -3.43 7.29
C ARG A 182 -6.90 -2.93 6.79
N GLN A 183 -7.22 -3.24 5.53
CA GLN A 183 -8.46 -2.80 4.90
C GLN A 183 -9.69 -3.51 5.47
N ALA A 184 -9.61 -4.82 5.71
CA ALA A 184 -10.70 -5.59 6.30
C ALA A 184 -11.06 -5.11 7.71
N PHE A 185 -10.07 -4.99 8.60
CA PHE A 185 -10.30 -4.51 9.97
C PHE A 185 -10.66 -3.03 10.05
N GLY A 186 -10.19 -2.21 9.11
CA GLY A 186 -10.45 -0.77 9.07
C GLY A 186 -11.92 -0.38 8.90
N ALA A 187 -12.78 -1.31 8.48
CA ALA A 187 -14.22 -1.11 8.35
C ALA A 187 -15.03 -1.55 9.58
N THR A 188 -14.37 -1.97 10.67
CA THR A 188 -15.03 -2.56 11.84
C THR A 188 -14.92 -1.68 13.09
N GLN A 189 -15.88 -1.83 14.00
CA GLN A 189 -15.85 -1.19 15.31
C GLN A 189 -16.39 -2.12 16.40
N LEU A 190 -15.62 -2.29 17.48
CA LEU A 190 -16.08 -2.95 18.70
C LEU A 190 -16.94 -1.99 19.53
N VAL A 191 -18.16 -2.42 19.87
CA VAL A 191 -19.17 -1.60 20.53
C VAL A 191 -19.83 -2.36 21.68
N GLY A 192 -20.45 -1.64 22.61
CA GLY A 192 -21.12 -2.20 23.78
C GLY A 192 -20.31 -2.04 25.06
N THR A 193 -20.52 -2.95 26.01
CA THR A 193 -19.83 -2.97 27.30
C THR A 193 -19.02 -4.25 27.46
N GLU A 194 -18.17 -4.31 28.48
CA GLU A 194 -17.42 -5.52 28.86
C GLU A 194 -18.35 -6.74 29.00
N GLU A 195 -19.54 -6.56 29.58
CA GLU A 195 -20.52 -7.64 29.77
C GLU A 195 -21.24 -8.05 28.48
N LYS A 196 -21.47 -7.11 27.55
CA LYS A 196 -22.14 -7.38 26.28
C LYS A 196 -21.63 -6.45 25.18
N HIS A 197 -20.86 -7.02 24.26
CA HIS A 197 -20.27 -6.32 23.14
C HIS A 197 -20.55 -7.02 21.81
N TYR A 198 -20.35 -6.26 20.74
CA TYR A 198 -20.53 -6.70 19.35
C TYR A 198 -19.40 -6.15 18.50
N LEU A 199 -19.26 -6.71 17.30
CA LEU A 199 -18.40 -6.18 16.26
C LEU A 199 -19.30 -5.75 15.10
N PHE A 200 -19.38 -4.44 14.83
CA PHE A 200 -20.13 -3.93 13.68
C PHE A 200 -19.18 -3.66 12.52
N LEU A 201 -19.63 -3.98 11.32
CA LEU A 201 -18.94 -3.75 10.06
C LEU A 201 -19.71 -2.72 9.22
N LYS A 202 -18.97 -1.80 8.60
CA LYS A 202 -19.48 -0.84 7.63
C LYS A 202 -19.19 -1.31 6.20
N GLU A 203 -20.18 -1.20 5.33
CA GLU A 203 -19.98 -1.34 3.90
C GLU A 203 -19.50 -0.03 3.26
N ILE A 204 -18.18 0.11 3.09
CA ILE A 204 -17.55 1.33 2.56
C ILE A 204 -17.67 1.41 1.03
N SER A 205 -17.83 2.61 0.45
CA SER A 205 -17.72 2.88 -1.01
C SER A 205 -18.78 2.26 -1.95
N SER A 206 -19.88 1.77 -1.40
CA SER A 206 -21.09 1.37 -2.15
C SER A 206 -22.26 2.29 -1.78
N ASN A 207 -23.23 1.81 -0.99
CA ASN A 207 -24.39 2.55 -0.46
C ASN A 207 -24.24 2.94 1.02
N GLY A 208 -23.24 2.41 1.73
CA GLY A 208 -22.93 2.77 3.11
C GLY A 208 -23.66 1.95 4.17
N ASN A 209 -24.29 0.83 3.79
CA ASN A 209 -25.10 0.01 4.69
C ASN A 209 -24.30 -0.52 5.89
N THR A 210 -25.02 -0.85 6.96
CA THR A 210 -24.47 -1.38 8.21
C THR A 210 -24.75 -2.86 8.33
N GLN A 211 -23.71 -3.63 8.66
CA GLN A 211 -23.82 -5.06 8.84
C GLN A 211 -24.46 -5.74 7.62
N THR A 212 -23.98 -5.42 6.43
CA THR A 212 -24.43 -6.06 5.20
C THR A 212 -23.91 -7.50 5.16
N VAL A 213 -24.79 -8.48 5.05
CA VAL A 213 -24.46 -9.91 5.24
C VAL A 213 -23.60 -10.44 4.11
N ASP A 214 -23.92 -10.09 2.87
CA ASP A 214 -23.14 -10.42 1.68
C ASP A 214 -21.79 -9.68 1.58
N VAL A 215 -21.50 -8.76 2.51
CA VAL A 215 -20.20 -8.12 2.72
C VAL A 215 -19.44 -8.78 3.86
N ILE A 216 -20.13 -9.14 4.95
CA ILE A 216 -19.56 -9.93 6.05
C ILE A 216 -19.08 -11.28 5.53
N TYR A 217 -19.85 -11.93 4.64
CA TYR A 217 -19.52 -13.23 4.06
C TYR A 217 -18.13 -13.26 3.36
N PRO A 218 -17.85 -12.45 2.33
CA PRO A 218 -16.54 -12.44 1.69
C PRO A 218 -15.45 -11.88 2.61
N ALA A 219 -15.78 -11.03 3.60
CA ALA A 219 -14.82 -10.57 4.59
C ALA A 219 -14.48 -11.66 5.63
N SER A 220 -15.36 -12.63 5.88
CA SER A 220 -15.25 -13.62 6.95
C SER A 220 -13.93 -14.40 7.01
N PRO A 221 -13.22 -14.71 5.89
CA PRO A 221 -12.03 -15.54 5.96
C PRO A 221 -10.91 -14.98 6.86
N ILE A 222 -10.68 -13.66 6.83
CA ILE A 222 -9.67 -13.05 7.70
C ILE A 222 -10.08 -13.14 9.18
N PHE A 223 -11.36 -12.94 9.49
CA PHE A 223 -11.84 -12.97 10.86
C PHE A 223 -11.74 -14.37 11.45
N TYR A 224 -12.10 -15.41 10.70
CA TYR A 224 -11.85 -16.80 11.11
C TYR A 224 -10.36 -17.11 11.26
N TYR A 225 -9.53 -16.62 10.33
CA TYR A 225 -8.08 -16.83 10.39
C TYR A 225 -7.48 -16.24 11.66
N THR A 226 -7.92 -15.04 12.06
CA THR A 226 -7.41 -14.34 13.25
C THR A 226 -8.04 -14.84 14.55
N ASN A 227 -9.37 -14.89 14.61
CA ASN A 227 -10.15 -15.29 15.78
C ASN A 227 -11.63 -15.53 15.41
N PRO A 228 -12.10 -16.79 15.38
CA PRO A 228 -13.49 -17.14 15.06
C PRO A 228 -14.54 -16.44 15.92
N GLU A 229 -14.24 -16.05 17.15
CA GLU A 229 -15.19 -15.32 18.01
C GLU A 229 -15.60 -13.98 17.42
N LEU A 230 -14.76 -13.35 16.60
CA LEU A 230 -15.13 -12.10 15.91
C LEU A 230 -16.33 -12.32 14.98
N MET A 231 -16.44 -13.49 14.36
CA MET A 231 -17.58 -13.83 13.50
C MET A 231 -18.87 -14.01 14.30
N LYS A 232 -18.81 -14.62 15.48
CA LYS A 232 -19.95 -14.63 16.40
C LYS A 232 -20.39 -13.20 16.76
N LEU A 233 -19.45 -12.34 17.15
CA LEU A 233 -19.74 -10.95 17.52
C LEU A 233 -20.33 -10.13 16.36
N MET A 234 -19.99 -10.46 15.10
CA MET A 234 -20.60 -9.88 13.90
C MET A 234 -21.97 -10.47 13.56
N LEU A 235 -22.25 -11.74 13.87
CA LEU A 235 -23.54 -12.35 13.55
C LEU A 235 -24.60 -12.11 14.63
N ASP A 236 -24.21 -11.95 15.89
CA ASP A 236 -25.12 -11.75 17.02
C ASP A 236 -26.13 -10.59 16.79
N PRO A 237 -25.74 -9.42 16.23
CA PRO A 237 -26.70 -8.37 15.90
C PRO A 237 -27.82 -8.80 14.93
N HIS A 238 -27.53 -9.66 13.95
CA HIS A 238 -28.54 -10.17 13.00
C HIS A 238 -29.54 -11.09 13.66
N PHE A 239 -29.05 -12.01 14.49
CA PHE A 239 -29.91 -12.92 15.24
C PHE A 239 -30.78 -12.16 16.24
N GLU A 240 -30.18 -11.28 17.05
CA GLU A 240 -30.92 -10.49 18.04
C GLU A 240 -32.01 -9.63 17.41
N ASN A 241 -31.76 -9.03 16.25
CA ASN A 241 -32.77 -8.24 15.54
C ASN A 241 -33.93 -9.12 15.04
N GLN A 242 -33.63 -10.15 14.24
CA GLN A 242 -34.65 -10.93 13.55
C GLN A 242 -35.41 -11.88 14.49
N GLU A 243 -34.75 -12.50 15.46
CA GLU A 243 -35.39 -13.38 16.46
C GLU A 243 -36.33 -12.62 17.40
N SER A 244 -36.10 -11.31 17.55
CA SER A 244 -36.98 -10.41 18.30
C SER A 244 -38.21 -9.96 17.52
N GLY A 245 -38.35 -10.40 16.26
CA GLY A 245 -39.50 -10.10 15.41
C GLY A 245 -39.44 -8.71 14.76
N HIS A 246 -38.26 -8.09 14.67
CA HIS A 246 -38.07 -6.79 14.03
C HIS A 246 -37.96 -6.86 12.51
N TYR A 247 -38.08 -8.05 11.92
CA TYR A 247 -38.07 -8.25 10.48
C TYR A 247 -39.23 -9.18 10.08
N PRO A 248 -40.13 -8.75 9.18
CA PRO A 248 -41.38 -9.47 8.90
C PRO A 248 -41.23 -10.59 7.85
N ASN A 249 -40.15 -10.61 7.08
CA ASN A 249 -39.98 -11.60 6.01
C ASN A 249 -39.48 -12.94 6.56
N LYS A 250 -39.60 -14.00 5.74
CA LYS A 250 -39.24 -15.37 6.14
C LYS A 250 -37.78 -15.74 5.85
N TRP A 251 -37.11 -14.97 5.01
CA TRP A 251 -35.69 -15.11 4.67
C TRP A 251 -34.82 -14.26 5.61
N ALA A 252 -33.50 -14.36 5.48
CA ALA A 252 -32.56 -13.55 6.24
C ALA A 252 -32.53 -12.11 5.71
N ILE A 253 -32.49 -11.14 6.63
CA ILE A 253 -32.30 -9.72 6.30
C ILE A 253 -30.94 -9.48 5.61
N HIS A 254 -30.91 -8.56 4.66
CA HIS A 254 -29.68 -8.16 3.93
C HIS A 254 -28.71 -7.35 4.81
N ASP A 255 -29.22 -6.33 5.49
CA ASP A 255 -28.41 -5.44 6.33
C ASP A 255 -29.21 -4.99 7.56
N LEU A 256 -28.52 -4.40 8.54
CA LEU A 256 -29.17 -3.82 9.72
C LEU A 256 -29.41 -2.32 9.59
N GLY A 257 -29.13 -1.69 8.46
CA GLY A 257 -29.61 -0.34 8.19
C GLY A 257 -28.89 0.33 7.02
N THR A 258 -29.60 1.27 6.41
CA THR A 258 -29.22 1.88 5.14
C THR A 258 -27.96 2.73 5.18
N HIS A 259 -27.54 3.21 6.36
CA HIS A 259 -26.31 3.97 6.51
C HIS A 259 -25.64 3.76 7.87
N TYR A 260 -24.33 3.56 7.89
CA TYR A 260 -23.54 3.49 9.11
C TYR A 260 -23.55 4.80 9.89
N PRO A 261 -23.61 4.75 11.24
CA PRO A 261 -23.83 3.60 12.13
C PRO A 261 -25.26 3.58 12.68
N ASN A 262 -26.22 3.34 11.81
CA ASN A 262 -27.61 3.13 12.20
C ASN A 262 -27.99 1.69 11.91
N ALA A 263 -27.80 0.80 12.88
CA ALA A 263 -28.27 -0.59 12.83
C ALA A 263 -29.75 -0.69 13.27
N THR A 264 -30.64 0.06 12.62
CA THR A 264 -32.06 0.18 12.96
C THR A 264 -32.96 -0.93 12.43
N GLY A 265 -32.42 -1.84 11.62
CA GLY A 265 -33.14 -2.91 10.92
C GLY A 265 -34.13 -2.40 9.87
N HIS A 266 -34.92 -3.34 9.34
CA HIS A 266 -35.96 -3.09 8.33
C HIS A 266 -37.33 -3.62 8.83
N PRO A 267 -37.95 -2.96 9.82
CA PRO A 267 -39.24 -3.41 10.38
C PRO A 267 -40.42 -3.34 9.39
N ASP A 268 -40.25 -2.64 8.28
CA ASP A 268 -41.16 -2.64 7.13
C ASP A 268 -40.92 -3.81 6.16
N GLY A 269 -39.84 -4.56 6.34
CA GLY A 269 -39.42 -5.66 5.46
C GLY A 269 -38.96 -5.20 4.09
N GLN A 270 -38.52 -3.94 3.95
CA GLN A 270 -38.08 -3.33 2.68
C GLN A 270 -36.55 -3.16 2.62
N ASP A 271 -35.81 -4.18 3.06
CA ASP A 271 -34.38 -4.30 2.80
C ASP A 271 -34.11 -4.63 1.32
N GLU A 272 -32.83 -4.65 0.94
CA GLU A 272 -32.42 -5.03 -0.41
C GLU A 272 -32.73 -6.52 -0.68
N PRO A 273 -33.47 -6.87 -1.74
CA PRO A 273 -34.02 -8.21 -1.89
C PRO A 273 -32.99 -9.22 -2.42
N MET A 274 -32.20 -9.78 -1.50
CA MET A 274 -31.23 -10.86 -1.74
C MET A 274 -31.54 -12.15 -0.94
N PRO A 275 -32.78 -12.65 -0.93
CA PRO A 275 -33.22 -13.63 0.07
C PRO A 275 -32.49 -14.98 0.02
N LEU A 276 -32.16 -15.52 -1.17
CA LEU A 276 -31.42 -16.78 -1.29
C LEU A 276 -29.96 -16.60 -0.88
N GLU A 277 -29.33 -15.52 -1.37
CA GLU A 277 -27.95 -15.13 -1.06
C GLU A 277 -27.73 -15.08 0.45
N GLU A 278 -28.59 -14.34 1.17
CA GLU A 278 -28.40 -14.09 2.60
C GLU A 278 -28.75 -15.26 3.50
N CYS A 279 -29.75 -16.07 3.11
CA CYS A 279 -29.98 -17.34 3.77
C CYS A 279 -28.77 -18.27 3.63
N GLY A 280 -28.19 -18.35 2.43
CA GLY A 280 -27.00 -19.16 2.15
C GLY A 280 -25.77 -18.69 2.91
N ASN A 281 -25.51 -17.37 2.92
CA ASN A 281 -24.40 -16.74 3.63
C ASN A 281 -24.42 -17.09 5.13
N HIS A 282 -25.58 -16.98 5.78
CA HIS A 282 -25.72 -17.35 7.19
C HIS A 282 -25.45 -18.84 7.44
N MET A 283 -25.95 -19.75 6.59
CA MET A 283 -25.70 -21.19 6.76
C MET A 283 -24.20 -21.51 6.71
N VAL A 284 -23.48 -20.89 5.77
CA VAL A 284 -22.03 -21.09 5.62
C VAL A 284 -21.29 -20.52 6.83
N MET A 285 -21.52 -19.25 7.19
CA MET A 285 -20.79 -18.60 8.27
C MET A 285 -21.05 -19.24 9.65
N VAL A 286 -22.28 -19.68 9.92
CA VAL A 286 -22.61 -20.33 11.21
C VAL A 286 -21.94 -21.68 11.32
N LEU A 287 -22.00 -22.51 10.26
CA LEU A 287 -21.37 -23.82 10.31
C LEU A 287 -19.83 -23.70 10.43
N GLU A 288 -19.21 -22.79 9.68
CA GLU A 288 -17.76 -22.56 9.75
C GLU A 288 -17.34 -22.10 11.16
N TYR A 289 -18.06 -21.13 11.74
CA TYR A 289 -17.82 -20.68 13.11
C TYR A 289 -17.88 -21.85 14.10
N VAL A 290 -18.90 -22.71 14.00
CA VAL A 290 -19.08 -23.84 14.91
C VAL A 290 -18.01 -24.92 14.70
N GLN A 291 -17.58 -25.16 13.46
CA GLN A 291 -16.49 -26.11 13.16
C GLN A 291 -15.16 -25.63 13.75
N LEU A 292 -14.87 -24.32 13.69
CA LEU A 292 -13.63 -23.76 14.23
C LEU A 292 -13.64 -23.59 15.76
N SER A 293 -14.76 -23.14 16.34
CA SER A 293 -14.89 -22.87 17.79
C SER A 293 -15.26 -24.10 18.61
N GLY A 294 -15.90 -25.10 18.00
CA GLY A 294 -16.56 -26.21 18.71
C GLY A 294 -17.86 -25.82 19.42
N ASN A 295 -18.33 -24.58 19.29
CA ASN A 295 -19.49 -24.05 20.01
C ASN A 295 -20.84 -24.51 19.41
N THR A 296 -21.19 -25.78 19.61
CA THR A 296 -22.47 -26.32 19.13
C THR A 296 -23.71 -25.73 19.80
N ASP A 297 -23.56 -25.08 20.96
CA ASP A 297 -24.67 -24.39 21.63
C ASP A 297 -25.18 -23.19 20.82
N TYR A 298 -24.30 -22.55 20.03
CA TYR A 298 -24.70 -21.48 19.12
C TYR A 298 -25.74 -21.94 18.09
N ILE A 299 -25.60 -23.17 17.56
CA ILE A 299 -26.62 -23.78 16.70
C ILE A 299 -27.93 -23.95 17.47
N ARG A 300 -27.89 -24.48 18.70
CA ARG A 300 -29.10 -24.72 19.51
C ARG A 300 -29.84 -23.43 19.80
N GLN A 301 -29.10 -22.36 20.11
CA GLN A 301 -29.65 -21.04 20.40
C GLN A 301 -30.45 -20.49 19.21
N HIS A 302 -29.91 -20.63 18.00
CA HIS A 302 -30.47 -20.02 16.78
C HIS A 302 -31.21 -21.02 15.87
N TYR A 303 -31.40 -22.28 16.29
CA TYR A 303 -31.87 -23.36 15.42
C TYR A 303 -33.20 -23.06 14.72
N LYS A 304 -34.12 -22.40 15.43
CA LYS A 304 -35.45 -22.06 14.89
C LYS A 304 -35.36 -21.15 13.66
N ILE A 305 -34.53 -20.11 13.71
CA ILE A 305 -34.40 -19.16 12.60
C ILE A 305 -33.54 -19.75 11.48
N LEU A 306 -32.48 -20.50 11.81
CA LEU A 306 -31.68 -21.24 10.83
C LEU A 306 -32.54 -22.23 10.03
N LYS A 307 -33.43 -22.95 10.72
CA LYS A 307 -34.41 -23.83 10.08
C LYS A 307 -35.36 -23.06 9.16
N GLN A 308 -35.88 -21.92 9.61
CA GLN A 308 -36.76 -21.08 8.79
C GLN A 308 -36.09 -20.64 7.48
N TRP A 309 -34.85 -20.17 7.55
CA TRP A 309 -34.07 -19.78 6.37
C TRP A 309 -33.76 -20.98 5.46
N THR A 310 -33.48 -22.15 6.04
CA THR A 310 -33.29 -23.37 5.25
C THR A 310 -34.55 -23.77 4.49
N GLU A 311 -35.73 -23.63 5.08
CA GLU A 311 -36.99 -23.91 4.38
C GLU A 311 -37.22 -22.97 3.17
N TYR A 312 -36.71 -21.74 3.24
CA TYR A 312 -36.67 -20.86 2.07
C TYR A 312 -35.68 -21.39 1.01
N LEU A 313 -34.47 -21.77 1.41
CA LEU A 313 -33.49 -22.38 0.51
C LEU A 313 -34.04 -23.62 -0.19
N VAL A 314 -34.74 -24.51 0.52
CA VAL A 314 -35.36 -25.71 -0.07
C VAL A 314 -36.34 -25.35 -1.19
N GLN A 315 -37.06 -24.24 -1.05
CA GLN A 315 -38.05 -23.79 -2.03
C GLN A 315 -37.41 -23.13 -3.27
N ASP A 316 -36.35 -22.35 -3.10
CA ASP A 316 -35.84 -21.46 -4.16
C ASP A 316 -34.51 -21.92 -4.78
N SER A 317 -33.68 -22.71 -4.08
CA SER A 317 -32.28 -22.94 -4.48
C SER A 317 -32.12 -23.66 -5.81
N LEU A 318 -32.98 -24.62 -6.15
CA LEU A 318 -32.84 -25.37 -7.40
C LEU A 318 -33.18 -24.51 -8.63
N TYR A 319 -34.09 -23.55 -8.51
CA TYR A 319 -34.48 -22.62 -9.56
C TYR A 319 -34.63 -21.21 -8.98
N PRO A 320 -33.50 -20.51 -8.74
CA PRO A 320 -33.53 -19.19 -8.13
C PRO A 320 -34.47 -18.23 -8.87
N ALA A 321 -35.32 -17.53 -8.12
CA ALA A 321 -36.19 -16.51 -8.67
C ALA A 321 -35.38 -15.35 -9.29
N GLU A 322 -36.07 -14.44 -10.00
CA GLU A 322 -35.46 -13.19 -10.46
C GLU A 322 -35.15 -12.28 -9.26
N GLN A 323 -33.91 -12.37 -8.76
CA GLN A 323 -33.43 -11.66 -7.57
C GLN A 323 -32.00 -11.13 -7.79
N LEU A 324 -31.58 -10.25 -6.88
CA LEU A 324 -30.18 -9.86 -6.78
C LEU A 324 -29.38 -10.97 -6.09
N SER A 325 -28.10 -11.04 -6.43
CA SER A 325 -27.05 -11.69 -5.65
C SER A 325 -26.11 -10.59 -5.15
N THR A 326 -25.10 -10.96 -4.38
CA THR A 326 -24.00 -10.05 -3.97
C THR A 326 -23.34 -9.30 -5.14
N ASP A 327 -23.40 -9.86 -6.36
CA ASP A 327 -23.02 -9.14 -7.60
C ASP A 327 -24.16 -8.21 -8.10
N ASP A 328 -24.71 -7.41 -7.21
CA ASP A 328 -25.87 -6.53 -7.42
C ASP A 328 -25.62 -5.47 -8.50
N PHE A 329 -24.38 -5.01 -8.61
CA PHE A 329 -23.88 -4.11 -9.66
C PHE A 329 -24.02 -4.68 -11.07
N ALA A 330 -24.22 -6.00 -11.20
CA ALA A 330 -24.50 -6.67 -12.48
C ALA A 330 -26.01 -6.92 -12.72
N GLY A 331 -26.87 -6.54 -11.78
CA GLY A 331 -28.33 -6.55 -11.88
C GLY A 331 -28.99 -7.91 -11.62
N HIS A 332 -30.33 -7.88 -11.55
CA HIS A 332 -31.17 -9.06 -11.31
C HIS A 332 -31.01 -10.11 -12.41
N LEU A 333 -31.05 -11.38 -12.02
CA LEU A 333 -31.05 -12.49 -12.98
C LEU A 333 -31.79 -13.70 -12.39
N VAL A 334 -32.61 -14.35 -13.22
CA VAL A 334 -33.32 -15.60 -12.88
C VAL A 334 -32.43 -16.81 -13.14
N ASN A 335 -32.63 -17.88 -12.36
CA ASN A 335 -31.95 -19.17 -12.55
C ASN A 335 -30.41 -19.06 -12.55
N GLN A 336 -29.86 -18.20 -11.70
CA GLN A 336 -28.41 -18.00 -11.58
C GLN A 336 -27.74 -19.27 -11.07
N THR A 337 -26.82 -19.82 -11.86
CA THR A 337 -26.17 -21.12 -11.59
C THR A 337 -25.31 -21.07 -10.32
N ASN A 338 -24.54 -20.00 -10.14
CA ASN A 338 -23.66 -19.83 -8.97
C ASN A 338 -24.46 -19.54 -7.68
N LEU A 339 -25.58 -18.81 -7.79
CA LEU A 339 -26.49 -18.55 -6.66
C LEU A 339 -27.23 -19.83 -6.23
N ALA A 340 -27.73 -20.61 -7.19
CA ALA A 340 -28.33 -21.92 -6.92
C ALA A 340 -27.37 -22.83 -6.14
N LEU A 341 -26.09 -22.81 -6.51
CA LEU A 341 -25.05 -23.59 -5.84
C LEU A 341 -24.88 -23.16 -4.37
N LYS A 342 -24.86 -21.85 -4.07
CA LYS A 342 -24.83 -21.34 -2.68
C LYS A 342 -25.99 -21.88 -1.86
N GLY A 343 -27.21 -21.80 -2.37
CA GLY A 343 -28.39 -22.30 -1.67
C GLY A 343 -28.36 -23.81 -1.43
N ILE A 344 -27.93 -24.59 -2.43
CA ILE A 344 -27.77 -26.06 -2.31
C ILE A 344 -26.74 -26.44 -1.24
N ILE A 345 -25.58 -25.75 -1.23
CA ILE A 345 -24.55 -25.90 -0.20
C ILE A 345 -25.09 -25.50 1.17
N GLY A 346 -25.88 -24.41 1.26
CA GLY A 346 -26.53 -23.99 2.50
C GLY A 346 -27.49 -25.03 3.08
N ILE A 347 -28.23 -25.76 2.24
CA ILE A 347 -29.10 -26.87 2.69
C ILE A 347 -28.26 -28.01 3.29
N GLU A 348 -27.13 -28.38 2.66
CA GLU A 348 -26.24 -29.39 3.24
C GLU A 348 -25.55 -28.89 4.52
N ALA A 349 -25.18 -27.60 4.58
CA ALA A 349 -24.66 -27.00 5.81
C ALA A 349 -25.66 -27.11 6.97
N MET A 350 -26.95 -26.88 6.72
CA MET A 350 -28.01 -27.12 7.72
C MET A 350 -28.08 -28.60 8.12
N SER A 351 -27.96 -29.54 7.19
CA SER A 351 -27.89 -30.97 7.52
C SER A 351 -26.74 -31.29 8.50
N ARG A 352 -25.56 -30.71 8.27
CA ARG A 352 -24.41 -30.88 9.17
C ARG A 352 -24.67 -30.25 10.53
N MET A 353 -25.22 -29.04 10.58
CA MET A 353 -25.60 -28.38 11.83
C MET A 353 -26.62 -29.20 12.64
N SER A 354 -27.68 -29.70 11.98
CA SER A 354 -28.67 -30.60 12.60
C SER A 354 -28.02 -31.87 13.16
N SER A 355 -27.06 -32.44 12.44
CA SER A 355 -26.30 -33.62 12.92
C SER A 355 -25.49 -33.32 14.18
N LEU A 356 -24.81 -32.16 14.25
CA LEU A 356 -24.01 -31.74 15.40
C LEU A 356 -24.84 -31.57 16.69
N ILE A 357 -26.12 -31.25 16.57
CA ILE A 357 -27.03 -31.11 17.73
C ILE A 357 -28.01 -32.28 17.92
N ASN A 358 -27.86 -33.36 17.16
CA ASN A 358 -28.69 -34.58 17.19
C ASN A 358 -30.14 -34.43 16.68
N GLU A 359 -30.42 -33.44 15.83
CA GLU A 359 -31.69 -33.29 15.09
C GLU A 359 -31.71 -34.21 13.86
N THR A 360 -31.67 -35.52 14.11
CA THR A 360 -31.41 -36.55 13.08
C THR A 360 -32.42 -36.59 11.93
N ALA A 361 -33.69 -36.26 12.18
CA ALA A 361 -34.72 -36.23 11.13
C ALA A 361 -34.51 -35.07 10.15
N ASP A 362 -34.17 -33.89 10.67
CA ASP A 362 -33.86 -32.72 9.84
C ASP A 362 -32.57 -32.96 9.04
N ALA A 363 -31.53 -33.51 9.68
CA ALA A 363 -30.28 -33.88 9.01
C ALA A 363 -30.51 -34.81 7.80
N GLN A 364 -31.25 -35.90 8.00
CA GLN A 364 -31.56 -36.86 6.94
C GLN A 364 -32.39 -36.24 5.80
N ASN A 365 -33.33 -35.37 6.14
CA ASN A 365 -34.17 -34.70 5.14
C ASN A 365 -33.34 -33.73 4.29
N TYR A 366 -32.59 -32.83 4.93
CA TYR A 366 -31.82 -31.80 4.21
C TYR A 366 -30.70 -32.39 3.37
N THR A 367 -29.96 -33.40 3.86
CA THR A 367 -28.93 -34.04 3.03
C THR A 367 -29.52 -34.73 1.80
N SER A 368 -30.68 -35.40 1.95
CA SER A 368 -31.38 -36.02 0.83
C SER A 368 -31.79 -34.99 -0.22
N ILE A 369 -32.26 -33.80 0.21
CA ILE A 369 -32.62 -32.70 -0.69
C ILE A 369 -31.37 -32.14 -1.38
N ALA A 370 -30.32 -31.83 -0.64
CA ALA A 370 -29.09 -31.25 -1.18
C ALA A 370 -28.45 -32.16 -2.24
N HIS A 371 -28.33 -33.47 -1.96
CA HIS A 371 -27.79 -34.44 -2.92
C HIS A 371 -28.70 -34.63 -4.16
N ASN A 372 -30.02 -34.52 -3.98
CA ASN A 372 -30.94 -34.52 -5.12
C ASN A 372 -30.78 -33.26 -5.98
N TYR A 373 -30.63 -32.10 -5.36
CA TYR A 373 -30.48 -30.82 -6.05
C TYR A 373 -29.13 -30.71 -6.75
N ILE A 374 -28.01 -31.10 -6.13
CA ILE A 374 -26.69 -31.02 -6.79
C ILE A 374 -26.60 -31.94 -8.01
N SER A 375 -27.32 -33.07 -8.00
CA SER A 375 -27.42 -33.98 -9.15
C SER A 375 -28.16 -33.33 -10.33
N GLN A 376 -29.21 -32.55 -10.04
CA GLN A 376 -29.96 -31.80 -11.06
C GLN A 376 -29.21 -30.55 -11.53
N TRP A 377 -28.60 -29.81 -10.60
CA TRP A 377 -27.78 -28.63 -10.86
C TRP A 377 -26.68 -28.92 -11.88
N GLN A 378 -25.99 -30.08 -11.78
CA GLN A 378 -24.98 -30.47 -12.76
C GLN A 378 -25.54 -30.61 -14.19
N GLN A 379 -26.79 -31.06 -14.34
CA GLN A 379 -27.43 -31.20 -15.66
C GLN A 379 -27.91 -29.85 -16.21
N LEU A 380 -28.33 -28.94 -15.33
CA LEU A 380 -28.89 -27.65 -15.69
C LEU A 380 -27.82 -26.57 -15.92
N GLY A 381 -26.77 -26.61 -15.10
CA GLY A 381 -25.76 -25.56 -14.96
C GLY A 381 -24.45 -25.82 -15.69
N ILE A 382 -24.17 -27.03 -16.18
CA ILE A 382 -22.91 -27.34 -16.86
C ILE A 382 -23.14 -27.51 -18.37
N ASN A 383 -22.47 -26.67 -19.17
CA ASN A 383 -22.39 -26.86 -20.60
C ASN A 383 -21.33 -27.91 -20.95
N ASN A 384 -21.78 -29.14 -21.21
CA ASN A 384 -20.92 -30.24 -21.64
C ASN A 384 -20.68 -30.28 -23.17
N ALA A 385 -21.28 -29.36 -23.93
CA ALA A 385 -21.14 -29.31 -25.39
C ALA A 385 -19.92 -28.49 -25.85
N THR A 386 -19.24 -27.80 -24.94
CA THR A 386 -18.01 -27.03 -25.17
C THR A 386 -16.76 -27.84 -24.79
N SER A 387 -15.59 -27.40 -25.26
CA SER A 387 -14.31 -27.99 -24.92
C SER A 387 -13.31 -26.87 -24.55
N PRO A 388 -12.94 -26.72 -23.28
CA PRO A 388 -13.39 -27.51 -22.12
C PRO A 388 -14.87 -27.25 -21.76
N PRO A 389 -15.58 -28.23 -21.14
CA PRO A 389 -16.85 -27.98 -20.48
C PRO A 389 -16.73 -26.92 -19.38
N HIS A 390 -17.80 -26.18 -19.11
CA HIS A 390 -17.84 -25.16 -18.05
C HIS A 390 -19.26 -24.93 -17.54
N ALA A 391 -19.39 -24.31 -16.35
CA ALA A 391 -20.68 -23.84 -15.89
C ALA A 391 -21.17 -22.63 -16.71
N ILE A 392 -22.48 -22.53 -16.87
CA ILE A 392 -23.15 -21.38 -17.51
C ILE A 392 -23.61 -20.38 -16.44
N LEU A 393 -23.78 -19.12 -16.81
CA LEU A 393 -24.21 -18.09 -15.86
C LEU A 393 -25.62 -18.36 -15.32
N ASN A 394 -26.54 -18.72 -16.21
CA ASN A 394 -27.94 -19.00 -15.86
C ASN A 394 -28.50 -20.15 -16.68
N TYR A 395 -29.40 -20.94 -16.08
CA TYR A 395 -29.94 -22.13 -16.74
C TYR A 395 -30.61 -21.84 -18.09
N GLY A 396 -30.42 -22.76 -19.03
CA GLY A 396 -31.00 -22.67 -20.37
C GLY A 396 -30.24 -21.74 -21.32
N ASN A 397 -29.14 -21.10 -20.89
CA ASN A 397 -28.33 -20.25 -21.73
C ASN A 397 -26.92 -20.81 -21.92
N ALA A 398 -26.75 -21.68 -22.92
CA ALA A 398 -25.48 -22.38 -23.17
C ALA A 398 -24.31 -21.48 -23.62
N SER A 399 -24.57 -20.24 -24.04
CA SER A 399 -23.52 -19.31 -24.50
C SER A 399 -22.88 -18.48 -23.38
N THR A 400 -23.30 -18.66 -22.12
CA THR A 400 -22.80 -17.88 -20.99
C THR A 400 -21.81 -18.68 -20.15
N HIS A 401 -21.06 -17.97 -19.31
CA HIS A 401 -20.16 -18.53 -18.30
C HIS A 401 -19.96 -17.51 -17.17
N GLY A 402 -19.33 -17.94 -16.08
CA GLY A 402 -18.90 -17.07 -14.98
C GLY A 402 -18.01 -17.81 -13.98
N LEU A 403 -17.40 -17.05 -13.08
CA LEU A 403 -16.71 -17.54 -11.89
C LEU A 403 -17.71 -18.30 -11.02
N LEU A 404 -17.28 -19.46 -10.52
CA LEU A 404 -18.11 -20.33 -9.70
C LEU A 404 -17.63 -20.29 -8.25
N TYR A 405 -17.47 -19.07 -7.72
CA TYR A 405 -16.85 -18.80 -6.43
C TYR A 405 -17.58 -19.44 -5.24
N ASN A 406 -18.88 -19.75 -5.36
CA ASN A 406 -19.63 -20.42 -4.29
C ASN A 406 -19.26 -21.89 -4.11
N LEU A 407 -18.51 -22.51 -5.04
CA LEU A 407 -17.89 -23.81 -4.83
C LEU A 407 -16.93 -23.81 -3.64
N TYR A 408 -16.32 -22.66 -3.31
CA TYR A 408 -15.43 -22.52 -2.17
C TYR A 408 -16.06 -23.02 -0.87
N ASN A 409 -17.36 -22.77 -0.69
CA ASN A 409 -18.09 -23.13 0.52
C ASN A 409 -18.19 -24.65 0.77
N ASP A 410 -18.27 -25.46 -0.29
CA ASP A 410 -18.31 -26.93 -0.17
C ASP A 410 -16.98 -27.48 0.35
N ARG A 411 -15.85 -26.88 -0.08
CA ARG A 411 -14.50 -27.21 0.41
C ARG A 411 -14.24 -26.68 1.81
N LEU A 412 -14.56 -25.42 2.06
CA LEU A 412 -14.40 -24.76 3.36
C LEU A 412 -15.05 -25.61 4.46
N LEU A 413 -16.34 -25.93 4.27
CA LEU A 413 -17.15 -26.64 5.27
C LEU A 413 -16.94 -28.16 5.28
N LYS A 414 -16.13 -28.71 4.36
CA LYS A 414 -15.84 -30.14 4.20
C LYS A 414 -17.14 -30.97 4.09
N LEU A 415 -18.02 -30.55 3.18
CA LEU A 415 -19.33 -31.20 2.98
C LEU A 415 -19.26 -32.41 2.04
N ASP A 416 -18.30 -32.43 1.12
CA ASP A 416 -18.16 -33.43 0.06
C ASP A 416 -19.46 -33.58 -0.78
N LEU A 417 -20.21 -32.49 -0.97
CA LEU A 417 -21.47 -32.49 -1.70
C LEU A 417 -21.26 -32.39 -3.20
N VAL A 418 -20.33 -31.52 -3.62
CA VAL A 418 -20.08 -31.26 -5.05
C VAL A 418 -19.01 -32.22 -5.59
N PRO A 419 -19.27 -32.95 -6.69
CA PRO A 419 -18.28 -33.87 -7.24
C PRO A 419 -16.99 -33.18 -7.70
N GLN A 420 -15.83 -33.83 -7.47
CA GLN A 420 -14.50 -33.35 -7.87
C GLN A 420 -14.44 -32.88 -9.34
N GLN A 421 -15.14 -33.58 -10.24
CA GLN A 421 -15.18 -33.24 -11.65
C GLN A 421 -15.63 -31.78 -11.91
N VAL A 422 -16.50 -31.21 -11.06
CA VAL A 422 -16.96 -29.81 -11.21
C VAL A 422 -15.81 -28.82 -10.98
N TYR A 423 -14.92 -29.10 -10.01
CA TYR A 423 -13.72 -28.31 -9.76
C TYR A 423 -12.73 -28.43 -10.92
N ASP A 424 -12.57 -29.65 -11.45
CA ASP A 424 -11.64 -29.93 -12.55
C ASP A 424 -12.06 -29.22 -13.84
N ILE A 425 -13.37 -29.21 -14.18
CA ILE A 425 -13.86 -28.52 -15.39
C ILE A 425 -13.67 -27.00 -15.28
N GLN A 426 -13.88 -26.41 -14.09
CA GLN A 426 -13.70 -24.97 -13.88
C GLN A 426 -12.21 -24.60 -13.94
N SER A 427 -11.36 -25.39 -13.29
CA SER A 427 -9.90 -25.21 -13.33
C SER A 427 -9.36 -25.26 -14.76
N ALA A 428 -9.91 -26.13 -15.61
CA ALA A 428 -9.56 -26.21 -17.02
C ALA A 428 -10.13 -25.05 -17.86
N PHE A 429 -11.27 -24.47 -17.47
CA PHE A 429 -11.95 -23.43 -18.21
C PHE A 429 -11.37 -22.03 -17.98
N TYR A 430 -11.08 -21.63 -16.74
CA TYR A 430 -10.58 -20.28 -16.41
C TYR A 430 -9.37 -19.81 -17.24
N PRO A 431 -8.32 -20.64 -17.49
CA PRO A 431 -7.20 -20.24 -18.36
C PRO A 431 -7.62 -19.85 -19.78
N THR A 432 -8.79 -20.30 -20.26
CA THR A 432 -9.25 -20.07 -21.63
C THR A 432 -9.95 -18.72 -21.82
N VAL A 433 -10.34 -18.06 -20.71
CA VAL A 433 -11.10 -16.81 -20.71
C VAL A 433 -10.44 -15.69 -19.92
N LYS A 434 -9.29 -15.94 -19.28
CA LYS A 434 -8.54 -14.89 -18.58
C LYS A 434 -8.12 -13.76 -19.52
N GLU A 435 -8.05 -12.57 -18.95
CA GLU A 435 -7.46 -11.37 -19.54
C GLU A 435 -6.13 -11.06 -18.82
N LYS A 436 -5.61 -9.83 -18.94
CA LYS A 436 -4.30 -9.46 -18.41
C LYS A 436 -4.20 -9.58 -16.88
N TYR A 437 -5.25 -9.15 -16.18
CA TYR A 437 -5.25 -8.96 -14.74
C TYR A 437 -6.16 -9.90 -13.97
N GLY A 438 -6.82 -10.84 -14.65
CA GLY A 438 -7.74 -11.78 -14.00
C GLY A 438 -8.72 -12.41 -14.98
N VAL A 439 -9.75 -13.04 -14.45
CA VAL A 439 -10.81 -13.70 -15.22
C VAL A 439 -12.11 -12.92 -15.07
N PRO A 440 -12.77 -12.50 -16.17
CA PRO A 440 -14.06 -11.81 -16.06
C PRO A 440 -15.08 -12.59 -15.23
N LEU A 441 -15.77 -11.89 -14.33
CA LEU A 441 -16.74 -12.42 -13.38
C LEU A 441 -17.79 -13.28 -14.07
N ASP A 442 -18.45 -12.75 -15.11
CA ASP A 442 -19.37 -13.49 -15.95
C ASP A 442 -19.70 -12.74 -17.25
N THR A 443 -20.43 -13.41 -18.15
CA THR A 443 -20.77 -12.88 -19.48
C THR A 443 -21.71 -11.65 -19.53
N ARG A 444 -22.25 -11.15 -18.41
CA ARG A 444 -22.99 -9.87 -18.37
C ARG A 444 -22.07 -8.69 -18.68
N ASN A 445 -20.79 -8.82 -18.35
CA ASN A 445 -19.77 -7.84 -18.69
C ASN A 445 -18.50 -8.51 -19.22
N ARG A 446 -17.89 -7.93 -20.25
CA ARG A 446 -16.70 -8.53 -20.86
C ARG A 446 -15.47 -8.54 -19.95
N TYR A 447 -15.34 -7.57 -19.06
CA TYR A 447 -14.09 -7.26 -18.38
C TYR A 447 -14.21 -7.10 -16.86
N TYR A 448 -15.41 -6.89 -16.31
CA TYR A 448 -15.58 -6.79 -14.85
C TYR A 448 -15.14 -8.08 -14.18
N THR A 449 -14.38 -7.96 -13.10
CA THR A 449 -14.12 -9.07 -12.19
C THR A 449 -14.20 -8.60 -10.75
N LYS A 450 -14.18 -9.58 -9.85
CA LYS A 450 -14.01 -9.36 -8.43
C LYS A 450 -12.81 -10.10 -7.84
N SER A 451 -11.88 -9.40 -7.20
CA SER A 451 -10.62 -10.02 -6.73
C SER A 451 -10.83 -11.05 -5.62
N ASP A 452 -11.74 -10.78 -4.69
CA ASP A 452 -12.16 -11.69 -3.63
C ASP A 452 -12.78 -12.98 -4.21
N TRP A 453 -13.63 -12.86 -5.23
CA TRP A 453 -14.17 -14.02 -5.96
C TRP A 453 -13.14 -14.81 -6.74
N GLU A 454 -12.16 -14.14 -7.35
CA GLU A 454 -11.03 -14.80 -7.98
C GLU A 454 -10.20 -15.60 -6.98
N ILE A 455 -9.96 -15.07 -5.77
CA ILE A 455 -9.26 -15.81 -4.72
C ILE A 455 -10.08 -17.00 -4.22
N PHE A 456 -11.41 -16.88 -4.10
CA PHE A 456 -12.26 -18.01 -3.74
C PHE A 456 -12.17 -19.12 -4.80
N CYS A 457 -12.12 -18.76 -6.09
CA CYS A 457 -11.89 -19.71 -7.17
C CYS A 457 -10.48 -20.30 -7.12
N ALA A 458 -9.46 -19.48 -6.88
CA ALA A 458 -8.06 -19.91 -6.78
C ALA A 458 -7.87 -20.93 -5.65
N ALA A 459 -8.53 -20.73 -4.50
CA ALA A 459 -8.41 -21.59 -3.32
C ALA A 459 -8.76 -23.05 -3.59
N ILE A 460 -9.66 -23.30 -4.54
CA ILE A 460 -10.20 -24.64 -4.83
C ILE A 460 -9.82 -25.16 -6.23
N ALA A 461 -9.03 -24.39 -6.98
CA ALA A 461 -8.59 -24.75 -8.31
C ALA A 461 -7.41 -25.73 -8.28
N SER A 462 -7.03 -26.27 -9.44
CA SER A 462 -5.72 -26.94 -9.58
C SER A 462 -4.58 -25.99 -9.28
N ASP A 463 -3.41 -26.51 -8.87
CA ASP A 463 -2.24 -25.70 -8.53
C ASP A 463 -1.88 -24.70 -9.64
N GLU A 464 -1.89 -25.13 -10.90
CA GLU A 464 -1.57 -24.26 -12.03
C GLU A 464 -2.58 -23.12 -12.21
N THR A 465 -3.87 -23.38 -11.95
CA THR A 465 -4.93 -22.37 -12.09
C THR A 465 -4.99 -21.46 -10.87
N ARG A 466 -4.71 -21.98 -9.66
CA ARG A 466 -4.49 -21.16 -8.47
C ARG A 466 -3.35 -20.16 -8.71
N ASP A 467 -2.18 -20.65 -9.11
CA ASP A 467 -0.99 -19.81 -9.28
C ASP A 467 -1.21 -18.74 -10.36
N MET A 468 -1.99 -19.06 -11.40
CA MET A 468 -2.43 -18.09 -12.40
C MET A 468 -3.25 -16.94 -11.79
N PHE A 469 -4.31 -17.23 -11.03
CA PHE A 469 -5.12 -16.18 -10.38
C PHE A 469 -4.28 -15.31 -9.45
N LEU A 470 -3.45 -15.95 -8.61
CA LEU A 470 -2.56 -15.24 -7.68
C LEU A 470 -1.61 -14.30 -8.43
N HIS A 471 -1.01 -14.80 -9.52
CA HIS A 471 -0.08 -14.02 -10.33
C HIS A 471 -0.75 -12.85 -11.05
N ASP A 472 -1.95 -13.06 -11.60
CA ASP A 472 -2.70 -12.02 -12.32
C ASP A 472 -3.12 -10.87 -11.37
N LEU A 473 -3.61 -11.21 -10.18
CA LEU A 473 -3.93 -10.25 -9.14
C LEU A 473 -2.70 -9.52 -8.61
N ALA A 474 -1.59 -10.23 -8.35
CA ALA A 474 -0.33 -9.60 -7.93
C ALA A 474 0.23 -8.65 -9.02
N THR A 475 0.09 -9.04 -10.29
CA THR A 475 0.44 -8.20 -11.44
C THR A 475 -0.43 -6.94 -11.46
N TRP A 476 -1.74 -7.07 -11.23
CA TRP A 476 -2.63 -5.91 -11.10
C TRP A 476 -2.21 -4.99 -9.96
N VAL A 477 -1.92 -5.52 -8.76
CA VAL A 477 -1.44 -4.71 -7.63
C VAL A 477 -0.18 -3.92 -7.98
N ASN A 478 0.73 -4.53 -8.74
CA ASN A 478 1.99 -3.91 -9.15
C ASN A 478 1.84 -2.88 -10.29
N GLU A 479 0.85 -3.05 -11.18
CA GLU A 479 0.69 -2.24 -12.39
C GLU A 479 -0.58 -1.35 -12.39
N THR A 480 -1.37 -1.38 -11.32
CA THR A 480 -2.68 -0.72 -11.27
C THR A 480 -2.57 0.78 -11.61
N PRO A 481 -3.42 1.29 -12.54
CA PRO A 481 -3.39 2.70 -12.93
C PRO A 481 -4.06 3.63 -11.91
N THR A 482 -4.55 3.08 -10.78
CA THR A 482 -5.33 3.81 -9.79
C THR A 482 -4.51 4.11 -8.55
N SER A 483 -4.72 5.29 -7.95
CA SER A 483 -4.12 5.68 -6.66
C SER A 483 -5.07 5.46 -5.46
N ARG A 484 -6.05 4.56 -5.62
CA ARG A 484 -7.07 4.26 -4.62
C ARG A 484 -6.68 3.04 -3.77
N PRO A 485 -7.29 2.83 -2.59
CA PRO A 485 -7.15 1.59 -1.82
C PRO A 485 -7.44 0.34 -2.66
N PHE A 486 -6.89 -0.81 -2.26
CA PHE A 486 -7.02 -2.09 -2.95
C PHE A 486 -8.49 -2.41 -3.22
N THR A 487 -8.89 -2.42 -4.48
CA THR A 487 -10.28 -2.63 -4.89
C THR A 487 -10.60 -4.10 -5.05
N ASP A 488 -11.84 -4.45 -4.72
CA ASP A 488 -12.46 -5.72 -5.04
C ASP A 488 -13.07 -5.73 -6.44
N LEU A 489 -13.27 -4.61 -7.15
CA LEU A 489 -13.94 -4.56 -8.45
C LEU A 489 -13.16 -3.72 -9.46
N TYR A 490 -12.70 -4.37 -10.53
CA TYR A 490 -11.87 -3.74 -11.57
C TYR A 490 -12.08 -4.38 -12.95
N GLN A 491 -11.51 -3.76 -13.97
CA GLN A 491 -11.49 -4.22 -15.35
C GLN A 491 -10.27 -5.12 -15.60
N THR A 492 -10.50 -6.39 -15.94
CA THR A 492 -9.43 -7.39 -16.14
C THR A 492 -8.49 -7.10 -17.32
N ASN A 493 -8.89 -6.27 -18.29
CA ASN A 493 -8.08 -5.94 -19.45
C ASN A 493 -7.07 -4.80 -19.22
N ASP A 494 -7.44 -3.79 -18.42
CA ASP A 494 -6.65 -2.56 -18.25
C ASP A 494 -6.45 -2.12 -16.78
N GLY A 495 -7.09 -2.81 -15.83
CA GLY A 495 -6.92 -2.61 -14.39
C GLY A 495 -7.64 -1.38 -13.84
N THR A 496 -8.38 -0.64 -14.67
CA THR A 496 -9.15 0.53 -14.26
C THR A 496 -10.45 0.15 -13.55
N PHE A 497 -11.10 1.12 -12.91
CA PHE A 497 -12.45 0.94 -12.38
C PHE A 497 -13.49 0.81 -13.52
N PRO A 498 -14.54 0.00 -13.32
CA PRO A 498 -15.73 0.08 -14.13
C PRO A 498 -16.28 1.51 -14.25
N PRO A 499 -16.78 1.93 -15.42
CA PRO A 499 -17.40 3.24 -15.57
C PRO A 499 -18.56 3.44 -14.57
N GLY A 500 -18.41 4.44 -13.69
CA GLY A 500 -19.45 4.82 -12.73
C GLY A 500 -19.46 4.04 -11.41
N ILE A 501 -18.54 3.09 -11.20
CA ILE A 501 -18.45 2.32 -9.95
C ILE A 501 -16.99 2.35 -9.45
N GLU A 502 -16.78 2.83 -8.23
CA GLU A 502 -15.45 2.92 -7.61
C GLU A 502 -15.45 2.29 -6.21
N PHE A 503 -15.42 0.96 -6.17
CA PHE A 503 -15.28 0.23 -4.90
C PHE A 503 -13.86 0.39 -4.36
N LYS A 504 -13.72 0.91 -3.16
CA LYS A 504 -12.44 1.25 -2.53
C LYS A 504 -12.54 1.08 -1.03
N ALA A 505 -11.49 0.54 -0.42
CA ALA A 505 -11.44 0.30 1.02
C ALA A 505 -12.55 -0.64 1.55
N ARG A 506 -13.16 -1.47 0.69
CA ARG A 506 -14.20 -2.42 1.10
C ARG A 506 -13.62 -3.52 2.01
N PRO A 507 -14.34 -3.95 3.05
CA PRO A 507 -13.87 -5.02 3.92
C PRO A 507 -13.89 -6.41 3.29
N VAL A 508 -14.58 -6.59 2.16
CA VAL A 508 -14.63 -7.86 1.41
C VAL A 508 -13.24 -8.37 1.01
N MET A 509 -12.23 -7.50 1.00
CA MET A 509 -10.83 -7.90 0.81
C MET A 509 -10.32 -8.87 1.89
N GLY A 510 -11.01 -9.02 3.02
CA GLY A 510 -10.80 -10.13 3.96
C GLY A 510 -10.83 -11.50 3.26
N GLY A 511 -11.53 -11.62 2.12
CA GLY A 511 -11.58 -12.80 1.27
C GLY A 511 -10.23 -13.23 0.69
N MET A 512 -9.23 -12.34 0.68
CA MET A 512 -7.86 -12.70 0.33
C MET A 512 -7.31 -13.83 1.21
N PHE A 513 -7.87 -14.07 2.41
CA PHE A 513 -7.43 -15.13 3.33
C PHE A 513 -8.02 -16.52 3.03
N ALA A 514 -8.79 -16.69 1.95
CA ALA A 514 -9.49 -17.94 1.65
C ALA A 514 -8.59 -19.19 1.61
N LEU A 515 -7.42 -19.12 0.96
CA LEU A 515 -6.50 -20.27 0.88
C LEU A 515 -6.01 -20.69 2.27
N LEU A 516 -5.81 -19.72 3.18
CA LEU A 516 -5.28 -19.97 4.53
C LEU A 516 -6.27 -20.70 5.44
N LEU A 517 -7.55 -20.80 5.07
CA LEU A 517 -8.56 -21.51 5.86
C LEU A 517 -8.75 -22.97 5.46
N LEU A 518 -8.53 -23.34 4.19
CA LEU A 518 -8.88 -24.68 3.70
C LEU A 518 -8.10 -25.82 4.37
N ASP A 519 -6.83 -25.58 4.74
CA ASP A 519 -5.92 -26.58 5.31
C ASP A 519 -5.79 -26.51 6.84
N ARG A 520 -6.59 -25.68 7.53
CA ARG A 520 -6.54 -25.62 9.00
C ARG A 520 -7.30 -26.80 9.60
N ASP A 521 -6.55 -27.69 10.25
CA ASP A 521 -7.11 -28.77 11.07
C ASP A 521 -7.71 -28.22 12.36
N MET A 522 -8.89 -28.74 12.75
CA MET A 522 -9.62 -28.38 13.99
C MET A 522 -8.78 -28.52 15.27
N CYS A 523 -7.64 -29.22 15.23
CA CYS A 523 -6.76 -29.43 16.37
C CYS A 523 -5.67 -28.35 16.57
N GLN A 524 -5.38 -27.49 15.58
CA GLN A 524 -4.33 -26.46 15.74
C GLN A 524 -4.76 -25.29 16.64
N TRP A 525 -6.07 -25.07 16.81
CA TRP A 525 -6.61 -24.04 17.69
C TRP A 525 -6.31 -24.29 19.19
N TYR A 526 -6.26 -25.55 19.62
CA TYR A 526 -5.99 -25.89 21.03
C TYR A 526 -4.55 -25.55 21.49
N SER A 527 -3.58 -25.38 20.58
CA SER A 527 -2.20 -25.06 20.95
C SER A 527 -1.84 -23.59 20.88
N LEU A 528 -2.49 -22.80 20.01
CA LEU A 528 -2.10 -21.41 19.76
C LEU A 528 -2.64 -20.43 20.82
N PHE A 529 -3.82 -20.70 21.40
CA PHE A 529 -4.44 -19.77 22.36
C PHE A 529 -4.10 -20.01 23.83
N ASN A 530 -3.57 -21.19 24.22
CA ASN A 530 -3.09 -21.40 25.60
C ASN A 530 -1.87 -20.54 25.96
N GLY A 531 -1.26 -19.83 25.01
CA GLY A 531 -0.27 -18.78 25.27
C GLY A 531 -0.86 -17.42 25.62
N CYS A 532 -2.12 -17.13 25.23
CA CYS A 532 -2.74 -15.81 25.35
C CYS A 532 -3.99 -15.78 26.26
N THR A 533 -4.60 -16.93 26.58
CA THR A 533 -5.72 -17.02 27.54
C THR A 533 -5.30 -17.01 29.02
N MET A 534 -4.00 -17.10 29.35
CA MET A 534 -3.54 -16.99 30.74
C MET A 534 -3.79 -15.62 31.41
N ILE A 535 -4.28 -14.63 30.67
CA ILE A 535 -4.58 -13.29 31.22
C ILE A 535 -6.00 -13.18 31.78
N PHE A 536 -6.96 -13.99 31.33
CA PHE A 536 -8.36 -13.86 31.79
C PHE A 536 -8.80 -14.96 32.77
N ASP A 537 -8.28 -16.19 32.66
CA ASP A 537 -8.64 -17.27 33.60
C ASP A 537 -7.87 -17.22 34.95
N TRP A 538 -6.81 -16.40 35.06
CA TRP A 538 -6.03 -16.28 36.30
C TRP A 538 -6.53 -15.16 37.25
N LEU A 539 -7.54 -14.38 36.83
CA LEU A 539 -8.05 -13.25 37.62
C LEU A 539 -9.26 -13.59 38.51
N ASP A 540 -9.90 -14.74 38.30
CA ASP A 540 -11.11 -15.12 39.06
C ASP A 540 -10.85 -15.98 40.31
N ASP A 541 -9.65 -16.56 40.50
CA ASP A 541 -9.43 -17.57 41.55
C ASP A 541 -8.27 -17.32 42.54
N ALA A 542 -7.66 -16.13 42.55
CA ALA A 542 -6.58 -15.82 43.49
C ALA A 542 -7.05 -14.96 44.67
N ALA A 543 -7.21 -15.60 45.84
CA ALA A 543 -7.48 -14.94 47.12
C ALA A 543 -6.42 -13.86 47.46
N GLU A 544 -6.90 -12.77 48.05
CA GLU A 544 -6.19 -11.51 48.40
C GLU A 544 -4.86 -11.65 49.17
N GLU A 545 -4.49 -12.83 49.66
CA GLU A 545 -3.24 -13.05 50.40
C GLU A 545 -2.04 -13.42 49.49
N THR A 546 -2.24 -13.74 48.21
CA THR A 546 -1.13 -14.12 47.29
C THR A 546 -0.50 -12.91 46.58
N LYS A 547 -1.17 -11.75 46.56
CA LYS A 547 -0.67 -10.51 45.92
C LYS A 547 0.53 -9.88 46.65
N MET A 548 0.79 -10.26 47.90
CA MET A 548 1.90 -9.70 48.70
C MET A 548 3.20 -10.53 48.64
N PHE A 549 3.16 -11.76 48.10
CA PHE A 549 4.32 -12.67 48.10
C PHE A 549 5.15 -12.64 46.79
N LEU A 550 4.62 -12.07 45.70
CA LEU A 550 5.27 -12.06 44.38
C LEU A 550 6.07 -10.79 44.05
N SER A 551 6.06 -9.76 44.92
CA SER A 551 6.91 -8.57 44.76
C SER A 551 8.36 -8.76 45.23
N ILE A 552 8.73 -9.95 45.73
CA ILE A 552 10.04 -10.21 46.37
C ILE A 552 10.93 -11.19 45.58
N LEU A 553 10.44 -11.84 44.50
CA LEU A 553 11.20 -12.91 43.80
C LEU A 553 11.72 -12.58 42.39
N MET A 554 11.59 -11.35 41.88
CA MET A 554 12.20 -10.95 40.59
C MET A 554 13.47 -10.11 40.75
N TYR A 555 14.34 -10.49 41.68
CA TYR A 555 15.70 -9.98 41.79
C TYR A 555 16.65 -11.16 42.09
N GLU A 556 17.02 -11.93 41.08
CA GLU A 556 18.35 -12.57 40.99
C GLU A 556 18.58 -13.25 39.63
N GLN A 557 19.79 -13.05 39.11
CA GLN A 557 20.32 -13.52 37.84
C GLN A 557 20.70 -15.01 37.91
N VAL A 558 20.35 -15.84 36.91
CA VAL A 558 21.18 -16.97 36.43
C VAL A 558 20.86 -17.28 34.95
N PRO A 559 21.85 -17.52 34.07
CA PRO A 559 21.68 -17.66 32.62
C PRO A 559 21.46 -19.13 32.19
N PHE A 560 20.79 -19.33 31.04
CA PHE A 560 20.77 -20.62 30.36
C PHE A 560 21.25 -20.45 28.91
N GLU A 561 22.33 -21.16 28.56
CA GLU A 561 22.92 -21.24 27.23
C GLU A 561 22.51 -22.52 26.48
N LEU A 562 22.46 -22.39 25.15
CA LEU A 562 22.61 -23.36 24.04
C LEU A 562 21.35 -23.97 23.38
N PRO A 563 21.39 -24.29 22.05
CA PRO A 563 22.39 -23.96 21.03
C PRO A 563 21.83 -23.25 19.77
N ARG A 564 22.69 -22.38 19.21
CA ARG A 564 22.59 -21.82 17.86
C ARG A 564 22.65 -22.92 16.79
N LYS A 565 21.69 -22.88 15.85
CA LYS A 565 21.82 -23.03 14.38
C LYS A 565 20.61 -23.76 13.80
N LEU A 566 19.68 -23.01 13.19
CA LEU A 566 19.18 -23.30 11.85
C LEU A 566 18.48 -22.06 11.27
N TRP A 567 19.25 -21.37 10.42
CA TRP A 567 18.90 -20.50 9.30
C TRP A 567 17.59 -19.68 9.34
N ILE A 568 17.83 -18.42 9.71
CA ILE A 568 17.12 -17.21 9.33
C ILE A 568 16.82 -17.21 7.82
N VAL A 569 15.54 -17.07 7.47
CA VAL A 569 15.11 -16.57 6.14
C VAL A 569 14.29 -15.31 6.39
N HIS A 570 14.92 -14.18 6.11
CA HIS A 570 14.46 -12.82 6.36
C HIS A 570 13.11 -12.50 5.72
N HIS A 571 12.09 -12.21 6.52
CA HIS A 571 11.29 -11.01 6.26
C HIS A 571 12.04 -9.87 6.90
N THR A 572 12.46 -8.90 6.09
CA THR A 572 12.99 -7.65 6.60
C THR A 572 11.89 -6.94 7.38
N ALA A 573 11.77 -7.24 8.68
CA ALA A 573 11.88 -6.20 9.68
C ALA A 573 12.95 -5.23 9.18
N LEU A 574 12.63 -3.96 9.22
CA LEU A 574 13.56 -2.98 8.72
C LEU A 574 14.80 -3.06 9.56
N LEU A 575 15.86 -3.62 8.99
CA LEU A 575 17.17 -3.27 9.47
C LEU A 575 17.37 -1.83 8.99
N PRO A 576 17.50 -0.87 9.91
CA PRO A 576 17.81 0.48 9.51
C PRO A 576 19.16 0.48 8.80
N TYR A 577 19.26 1.18 7.68
CA TYR A 577 20.55 1.41 7.05
C TYR A 577 21.25 2.58 7.76
N THR A 578 22.57 2.47 7.91
CA THR A 578 23.38 3.48 8.56
C THR A 578 23.86 4.48 7.53
N VAL A 579 23.59 5.75 7.76
CA VAL A 579 24.18 6.86 7.00
C VAL A 579 25.02 7.71 7.92
N ARG A 580 26.13 8.23 7.42
CA ARG A 580 26.84 9.32 8.10
C ARG A 580 26.29 10.65 7.61
N ILE A 581 25.87 11.50 8.54
CA ILE A 581 25.35 12.83 8.21
C ILE A 581 26.48 13.86 8.22
N HIS A 582 26.55 14.62 7.13
CA HIS A 582 27.51 15.68 6.90
C HIS A 582 26.79 17.03 6.89
N PRO A 583 26.70 17.75 8.02
CA PRO A 583 26.27 19.14 7.99
C PRO A 583 27.35 19.97 7.30
N PHE A 584 26.96 20.81 6.35
CA PHE A 584 27.87 21.70 5.62
C PHE A 584 27.26 23.08 5.38
N THR A 585 28.12 24.08 5.18
CA THR A 585 27.68 25.45 4.91
C THR A 585 27.29 25.59 3.45
N SER A 586 26.05 25.98 3.19
CA SER A 586 25.53 26.40 1.88
C SER A 586 24.63 27.63 2.03
N LEU A 587 24.22 28.22 0.91
CA LEU A 587 23.13 29.20 0.85
C LEU A 587 21.77 28.58 1.23
N THR A 588 21.63 27.27 1.12
CA THR A 588 20.51 26.51 1.69
C THR A 588 20.70 26.38 3.22
N PRO A 589 19.79 26.92 4.04
CA PRO A 589 19.88 26.81 5.50
C PRO A 589 19.91 25.35 5.96
N HIS A 590 20.76 25.04 6.93
CA HIS A 590 20.87 23.71 7.55
C HIS A 590 21.14 22.58 6.54
N SER A 591 22.00 22.84 5.54
CA SER A 591 22.36 21.85 4.53
C SER A 591 23.06 20.63 5.13
N CYS A 592 22.57 19.45 4.73
CA CYS A 592 23.12 18.16 5.13
C CYS A 592 23.27 17.26 3.91
N ALA A 593 24.38 16.53 3.86
CA ALA A 593 24.59 15.40 2.96
C ALA A 593 24.61 14.08 3.76
N TYR A 594 24.24 12.99 3.10
CA TYR A 594 24.12 11.66 3.67
C TYR A 594 25.09 10.74 2.93
N GLU A 595 26.09 10.22 3.64
CA GLU A 595 27.10 9.30 3.12
C GLU A 595 26.70 7.84 3.41
N TYR A 596 26.77 7.02 2.37
CA TYR A 596 26.52 5.58 2.36
C TYR A 596 27.82 4.82 2.08
N GLY A 597 27.93 3.60 2.63
CA GLY A 597 29.06 2.69 2.40
C GLY A 597 30.31 2.96 3.25
N GLY A 598 31.48 2.60 2.72
CA GLY A 598 32.75 2.57 3.45
C GLY A 598 33.22 3.95 3.95
N ARG A 599 33.24 4.12 5.28
CA ARG A 599 33.60 5.36 6.01
C ARG A 599 34.97 5.96 5.70
N GLU A 600 35.90 5.11 5.26
CA GLU A 600 37.29 5.45 4.93
C GLU A 600 37.52 5.59 3.42
N SER A 601 36.45 5.57 2.62
CA SER A 601 36.57 5.68 1.16
C SER A 601 37.17 7.04 0.80
N PRO A 602 38.29 7.08 0.06
CA PRO A 602 38.94 8.33 -0.31
C PRO A 602 38.16 9.11 -1.38
N ASN A 603 37.19 8.51 -2.06
CA ASN A 603 36.42 9.15 -3.13
C ASN A 603 34.93 9.23 -2.82
N ALA A 604 34.23 10.15 -3.49
CA ALA A 604 32.79 10.38 -3.34
C ALA A 604 32.08 10.30 -4.69
N LEU A 605 30.96 9.58 -4.72
CA LEU A 605 29.97 9.61 -5.80
C LEU A 605 28.73 10.36 -5.31
N VAL A 606 28.49 11.56 -5.80
CA VAL A 606 27.35 12.40 -5.39
C VAL A 606 26.18 12.16 -6.35
N TYR A 607 25.10 11.58 -5.84
CA TYR A 607 23.86 11.32 -6.56
C TYR A 607 22.92 12.52 -6.53
N ILE A 608 22.32 12.82 -7.68
CA ILE A 608 21.38 13.93 -7.92
C ILE A 608 20.17 13.32 -8.63
N GLY A 609 19.03 13.25 -7.94
CA GLY A 609 17.79 12.66 -8.47
C GLY A 609 17.04 13.58 -9.44
N GLY A 610 15.91 13.08 -9.95
CA GLY A 610 15.02 13.79 -10.87
C GLY A 610 14.21 14.93 -10.23
N LEU A 611 13.30 15.52 -11.01
CA LEU A 611 12.64 16.79 -10.70
C LEU A 611 11.99 16.87 -9.32
N THR A 612 11.34 15.80 -8.86
CA THR A 612 10.65 15.74 -7.55
C THR A 612 11.48 15.05 -6.48
N SER A 613 12.71 14.62 -6.82
CA SER A 613 13.56 13.84 -5.93
C SER A 613 14.21 14.70 -4.86
N GLY A 614 14.50 14.06 -3.74
CA GLY A 614 15.39 14.54 -2.69
C GLY A 614 16.09 13.35 -2.03
N PRO A 615 16.81 13.58 -0.92
CA PRO A 615 17.35 12.48 -0.13
C PRO A 615 16.31 11.39 0.12
N GLN A 616 16.71 10.12 -0.08
CA GLN A 616 15.94 8.92 0.23
C GLN A 616 14.67 8.72 -0.62
N THR A 617 14.55 9.45 -1.72
CA THR A 617 13.42 9.27 -2.66
C THR A 617 13.72 8.25 -3.75
N SER A 618 15.00 8.00 -4.08
CA SER A 618 15.39 7.04 -5.11
C SER A 618 16.01 5.79 -4.51
N SER A 619 15.51 4.62 -4.93
CA SER A 619 16.10 3.32 -4.56
C SER A 619 17.48 3.08 -5.18
N LEU A 620 17.88 3.88 -6.19
CA LEU A 620 19.12 3.70 -6.92
C LEU A 620 20.36 3.96 -6.05
N VAL A 621 20.28 4.88 -5.09
CA VAL A 621 21.39 5.18 -4.15
C VAL A 621 21.80 3.93 -3.37
N LEU A 622 20.83 3.24 -2.76
CA LEU A 622 21.08 2.02 -1.98
C LEU A 622 21.50 0.84 -2.87
N LYS A 623 20.94 0.75 -4.09
CA LYS A 623 21.37 -0.26 -5.08
C LYS A 623 22.82 -0.05 -5.50
N ILE A 624 23.25 1.20 -5.68
CA ILE A 624 24.64 1.55 -5.99
C ILE A 624 25.54 1.14 -4.82
N ASP A 625 25.18 1.53 -3.60
CA ASP A 625 25.93 1.22 -2.38
C ASP A 625 26.08 -0.31 -2.19
N SER A 626 24.97 -1.04 -2.25
CA SER A 626 24.95 -2.51 -2.15
C SER A 626 25.77 -3.17 -3.26
N ALA A 627 25.76 -2.64 -4.47
CA ALA A 627 26.56 -3.16 -5.58
C ALA A 627 28.06 -2.91 -5.37
N MET A 628 28.44 -1.78 -4.76
CA MET A 628 29.83 -1.47 -4.39
C MET A 628 30.33 -2.38 -3.25
N GLU A 629 29.51 -2.66 -2.24
CA GLU A 629 29.87 -3.53 -1.11
C GLU A 629 30.07 -4.99 -1.51
N ASN A 630 29.28 -5.49 -2.46
CA ASN A 630 29.32 -6.90 -2.89
C ASN A 630 30.38 -7.20 -3.96
N MET A 631 31.27 -6.26 -4.26
CA MET A 631 32.36 -6.49 -5.21
C MET A 631 33.41 -7.44 -4.66
N THR A 632 34.04 -8.21 -5.55
CA THR A 632 35.20 -9.03 -5.17
C THR A 632 36.35 -8.14 -4.71
N GLU A 633 37.21 -8.63 -3.83
CA GLU A 633 38.33 -7.86 -3.25
C GLU A 633 39.23 -7.20 -4.33
N THR A 634 39.38 -7.86 -5.49
CA THR A 634 40.12 -7.35 -6.66
C THR A 634 39.42 -6.26 -7.47
N ASP A 635 38.09 -6.14 -7.35
CA ASP A 635 37.24 -5.20 -8.07
C ASP A 635 36.72 -4.05 -7.19
N THR A 636 37.05 -4.05 -5.89
CA THR A 636 36.58 -3.04 -4.92
C THR A 636 36.80 -1.61 -5.40
N LEU A 637 35.74 -0.80 -5.29
CA LEU A 637 35.77 0.64 -5.55
C LEU A 637 36.10 1.39 -4.27
N SER A 638 36.88 2.47 -4.41
CA SER A 638 37.31 3.35 -3.32
C SER A 638 36.35 4.54 -3.17
N TYR A 639 35.05 4.33 -3.37
CA TYR A 639 34.00 5.36 -3.37
C TYR A 639 32.98 5.09 -2.27
N SER A 640 32.56 6.16 -1.58
CA SER A 640 31.29 6.19 -0.85
C SER A 640 30.25 7.02 -1.61
N VAL A 641 28.97 6.69 -1.44
CA VAL A 641 27.87 7.35 -2.15
C VAL A 641 27.30 8.47 -1.29
N PHE A 642 27.00 9.60 -1.89
CA PHE A 642 26.43 10.76 -1.23
C PHE A 642 25.12 11.16 -1.89
N GLU A 643 24.12 11.52 -1.10
CA GLU A 643 23.00 12.35 -1.56
C GLU A 643 22.85 13.54 -0.60
N PHE A 644 22.16 14.59 -1.02
CA PHE A 644 21.97 15.77 -0.17
C PHE A 644 20.74 16.57 -0.57
N ARG A 645 20.27 17.41 0.35
CA ARG A 645 19.11 18.27 0.10
C ARG A 645 19.53 19.54 -0.62
N MET A 646 19.00 19.74 -1.82
CA MET A 646 19.11 20.99 -2.60
C MET A 646 17.88 21.87 -2.38
N ARG A 647 17.95 23.15 -2.76
CA ARG A 647 16.76 24.03 -2.82
C ARG A 647 15.67 23.50 -3.74
N SER A 648 16.01 22.76 -4.79
CA SER A 648 15.05 22.12 -5.70
C SER A 648 14.47 20.80 -5.18
N SER A 649 14.97 20.22 -4.09
CA SER A 649 14.51 18.91 -3.63
C SER A 649 13.03 18.90 -3.21
N TYR A 650 12.36 17.77 -3.45
CA TYR A 650 10.95 17.52 -3.10
C TYR A 650 9.96 18.47 -3.80
N THR A 651 9.38 19.43 -3.07
CA THR A 651 8.48 20.46 -3.62
C THR A 651 9.24 21.72 -4.04
N GLY A 652 10.53 21.80 -3.70
CA GLY A 652 11.40 22.94 -3.98
C GLY A 652 11.59 23.23 -5.46
N PHE A 653 11.49 22.20 -6.31
CA PHE A 653 11.67 22.33 -7.75
C PHE A 653 10.73 23.34 -8.36
N GLY A 654 9.51 23.52 -7.81
CA GLY A 654 8.48 24.38 -8.38
C GLY A 654 8.83 25.87 -8.36
N TYR A 655 9.80 26.29 -7.53
CA TYR A 655 10.18 27.69 -7.37
C TYR A 655 11.70 27.93 -7.28
N SER A 656 12.53 26.87 -7.30
CA SER A 656 13.98 26.97 -7.37
C SER A 656 14.46 27.16 -8.83
N SER A 657 15.79 27.21 -9.03
CA SER A 657 16.44 27.31 -10.34
C SER A 657 17.64 26.37 -10.43
N LEU A 658 18.09 26.02 -11.64
CA LEU A 658 19.36 25.29 -11.80
C LEU A 658 20.57 26.08 -11.26
N LYS A 659 20.50 27.41 -11.24
CA LYS A 659 21.54 28.23 -10.60
C LYS A 659 21.61 27.96 -9.10
N ASN A 660 20.46 27.84 -8.43
CA ASN A 660 20.40 27.47 -7.02
C ASN A 660 21.01 26.07 -6.80
N ASP A 661 20.71 25.12 -7.69
CA ASP A 661 21.25 23.77 -7.61
C ASP A 661 22.77 23.75 -7.77
N VAL A 662 23.32 24.54 -8.69
CA VAL A 662 24.77 24.68 -8.87
C VAL A 662 25.43 25.29 -7.64
N GLU A 663 24.83 26.31 -7.01
CA GLU A 663 25.33 26.90 -5.77
C GLU A 663 25.36 25.86 -4.63
N ASP A 664 24.31 25.04 -4.51
CA ASP A 664 24.20 23.99 -3.49
C ASP A 664 25.19 22.84 -3.74
N LEU A 665 25.33 22.41 -5.00
CA LEU A 665 26.34 21.42 -5.43
C LEU A 665 27.76 21.95 -5.21
N ALA A 666 28.04 23.21 -5.51
CA ALA A 666 29.36 23.81 -5.34
C ALA A 666 29.74 23.87 -3.85
N ALA A 667 28.79 24.19 -2.97
CA ALA A 667 28.98 24.14 -1.53
C ALA A 667 29.32 22.73 -1.05
N LEU A 668 28.57 21.71 -1.50
CA LEU A 668 28.85 20.32 -1.14
C LEU A 668 30.23 19.85 -1.66
N VAL A 669 30.56 20.09 -2.93
CA VAL A 669 31.85 19.68 -3.49
C VAL A 669 33.02 20.35 -2.76
N THR A 670 32.88 21.62 -2.38
CA THR A 670 33.88 22.35 -1.59
C THR A 670 34.05 21.70 -0.22
N TYR A 671 32.94 21.35 0.44
CA TYR A 671 32.95 20.67 1.74
C TYR A 671 33.61 19.29 1.67
N LEU A 672 33.24 18.46 0.68
CA LEU A 672 33.79 17.12 0.50
C LEU A 672 35.31 17.13 0.26
N LYS A 673 35.80 18.13 -0.48
CA LYS A 673 37.24 18.31 -0.74
C LYS A 673 37.99 19.05 0.36
N GLY A 674 37.28 19.65 1.31
CA GLY A 674 37.86 20.39 2.43
C GLY A 674 38.59 19.47 3.41
N GLU A 675 39.45 20.05 4.24
CA GLU A 675 40.28 19.31 5.21
C GLU A 675 39.49 18.44 6.20
N SER A 676 38.21 18.77 6.44
CA SER A 676 37.33 18.06 7.35
C SER A 676 36.79 16.73 6.81
N VAL A 677 36.72 16.55 5.48
CA VAL A 677 36.24 15.28 4.88
C VAL A 677 37.34 14.65 4.01
N GLY A 678 38.10 15.46 3.27
CA GLY A 678 39.30 15.00 2.58
C GLY A 678 39.07 14.07 1.39
N LYS A 679 37.93 14.13 0.70
CA LYS A 679 37.68 13.31 -0.50
C LYS A 679 38.62 13.72 -1.63
N GLU A 680 39.41 12.77 -2.13
CA GLU A 680 40.39 12.96 -3.19
C GLU A 680 39.72 13.16 -4.56
N LYS A 681 38.71 12.33 -4.86
CA LYS A 681 37.92 12.41 -6.10
C LYS A 681 36.45 12.56 -5.79
N VAL A 682 35.79 13.44 -6.55
CA VAL A 682 34.33 13.64 -6.48
C VAL A 682 33.77 13.44 -7.88
N VAL A 683 32.81 12.54 -8.03
CA VAL A 683 32.07 12.29 -9.28
C VAL A 683 30.62 12.67 -9.05
N LEU A 684 30.01 13.41 -9.98
CA LEU A 684 28.59 13.74 -9.90
C LEU A 684 27.81 12.78 -10.79
N MET A 685 26.73 12.20 -10.25
CA MET A 685 25.82 11.33 -10.97
C MET A 685 24.42 11.92 -10.95
N GLY A 686 23.90 12.22 -12.13
CA GLY A 686 22.57 12.75 -12.34
C GLY A 686 21.67 11.65 -12.88
N SER A 687 20.46 11.58 -12.35
CA SER A 687 19.39 10.73 -12.86
C SER A 687 18.27 11.62 -13.37
N SER A 688 17.72 11.32 -14.54
CA SER A 688 16.57 12.08 -15.08
C SER A 688 16.90 13.57 -15.20
N THR A 689 16.00 14.46 -14.74
CA THR A 689 16.21 15.90 -14.61
C THR A 689 17.46 16.27 -13.79
N GLY A 690 17.94 15.41 -12.90
CA GLY A 690 19.22 15.62 -12.20
C GLY A 690 20.43 15.74 -13.14
N CYS A 691 20.33 15.19 -14.35
CA CYS A 691 21.33 15.40 -15.40
C CYS A 691 21.43 16.88 -15.83
N GLN A 692 20.34 17.62 -15.77
CA GLN A 692 20.29 19.05 -16.09
C GLN A 692 21.14 19.86 -15.10
N ALA A 693 21.04 19.56 -13.81
CA ALA A 693 21.85 20.19 -12.77
C ALA A 693 23.36 19.94 -13.01
N ILE A 694 23.74 18.73 -13.47
CA ILE A 694 25.12 18.43 -13.86
C ILE A 694 25.56 19.25 -15.07
N MET A 695 24.73 19.32 -16.11
CA MET A 695 25.05 20.10 -17.32
C MET A 695 25.26 21.58 -16.96
N THR A 696 24.39 22.17 -16.13
CA THR A 696 24.56 23.54 -15.65
C THR A 696 25.81 23.67 -14.78
N TYR A 697 26.08 22.74 -13.86
CA TYR A 697 27.27 22.76 -13.01
C TYR A 697 28.57 22.76 -13.82
N ALA A 698 28.63 21.94 -14.87
CA ALA A 698 29.80 21.77 -15.71
C ALA A 698 30.05 22.95 -16.66
N THR A 699 29.02 23.73 -16.98
CA THR A 699 29.08 24.79 -18.02
C THR A 699 28.96 26.21 -17.48
N THR A 700 28.63 26.39 -16.19
CA THR A 700 28.50 27.69 -15.52
C THR A 700 29.84 28.41 -15.40
N LEU A 701 29.81 29.75 -15.52
CA LEU A 701 30.95 30.64 -15.32
C LEU A 701 30.68 31.67 -14.19
N PRO A 702 31.65 31.93 -13.28
CA PRO A 702 32.96 31.29 -13.18
C PRO A 702 32.85 29.80 -12.85
N ALA A 703 33.86 29.03 -13.26
CA ALA A 703 33.82 27.57 -13.14
C ALA A 703 33.58 27.14 -11.69
N SER A 704 32.64 26.21 -11.51
CA SER A 704 32.35 25.55 -10.24
C SER A 704 33.58 24.80 -9.69
N PRO A 705 33.61 24.48 -8.38
CA PRO A 705 34.65 23.66 -7.79
C PRO A 705 34.94 22.40 -8.64
N PRO A 706 36.21 22.06 -8.91
CA PRO A 706 36.50 21.02 -9.89
C PRO A 706 36.06 19.65 -9.38
N VAL A 707 35.42 18.86 -10.23
CA VAL A 707 35.11 17.42 -10.02
C VAL A 707 35.94 16.54 -10.95
N ASN A 708 35.85 15.23 -10.79
CA ASN A 708 36.69 14.24 -11.49
C ASN A 708 35.99 13.55 -12.66
N GLY A 709 34.66 13.56 -12.70
CA GLY A 709 33.87 13.00 -13.79
C GLY A 709 32.37 13.19 -13.56
N TYR A 710 31.60 12.82 -14.58
CA TYR A 710 30.15 12.90 -14.58
C TYR A 710 29.52 11.57 -15.00
N ILE A 711 28.37 11.22 -14.43
CA ILE A 711 27.52 10.12 -14.89
C ILE A 711 26.12 10.70 -15.16
N LEU A 712 25.63 10.55 -16.38
CA LEU A 712 24.28 10.94 -16.78
C LEU A 712 23.47 9.66 -17.01
N GLN A 713 22.55 9.35 -16.09
CA GLN A 713 21.66 8.20 -16.18
C GLN A 713 20.25 8.67 -16.57
N ALA A 714 19.72 8.08 -17.65
CA ALA A 714 18.44 8.45 -18.25
C ALA A 714 18.25 9.97 -18.39
N PRO A 715 19.20 10.70 -19.03
CA PRO A 715 19.01 12.12 -19.29
C PRO A 715 17.75 12.33 -20.15
N THR A 716 16.85 13.19 -19.69
CA THR A 716 15.55 13.43 -20.32
C THR A 716 15.31 14.91 -20.56
N SER A 717 14.48 15.22 -21.56
CA SER A 717 13.95 16.56 -21.77
C SER A 717 12.65 16.73 -21.00
N ASP A 718 12.64 17.61 -19.99
CA ASP A 718 11.41 17.95 -19.25
C ASP A 718 10.35 18.55 -20.20
N ARG A 719 10.78 19.29 -21.22
CA ARG A 719 9.94 19.88 -22.27
C ARG A 719 9.25 18.84 -23.13
N GLU A 720 9.99 17.84 -23.61
CA GLU A 720 9.43 16.75 -24.40
C GLU A 720 8.58 15.82 -23.51
N THR A 721 8.97 15.62 -22.25
CA THR A 721 8.17 14.91 -21.25
C THR A 721 6.82 15.60 -21.03
N ALA A 722 6.78 16.93 -20.95
CA ALA A 722 5.53 17.69 -20.82
C ALA A 722 4.56 17.44 -21.98
N SER A 723 5.07 17.16 -23.19
CA SER A 723 4.24 16.82 -24.36
C SER A 723 3.53 15.46 -24.25
N LEU A 724 4.04 14.56 -23.40
CA LEU A 724 3.38 13.29 -23.06
C LEU A 724 2.24 13.49 -22.05
N LEU A 725 2.36 14.52 -21.21
CA LEU A 725 1.43 14.80 -20.11
C LEU A 725 0.30 15.75 -20.52
N MET A 726 0.52 16.59 -21.54
CA MET A 726 -0.40 17.66 -21.93
C MET A 726 -0.65 17.66 -23.44
N PRO A 727 -1.91 17.80 -23.88
CA PRO A 727 -2.22 18.03 -25.30
C PRO A 727 -1.51 19.29 -25.83
N PRO A 728 -1.03 19.32 -27.09
CA PRO A 728 -0.22 20.42 -27.62
C PRO A 728 -0.84 21.82 -27.46
N LYS A 729 -2.16 21.93 -27.67
CA LYS A 729 -2.89 23.19 -27.51
C LYS A 729 -2.87 23.69 -26.06
N PHE A 730 -3.01 22.78 -25.11
CA PHE A 730 -3.04 23.09 -23.68
C PHE A 730 -1.65 23.48 -23.19
N LEU A 731 -0.61 22.73 -23.60
CA LEU A 731 0.78 23.08 -23.33
C LEU A 731 1.12 24.49 -23.85
N HIS A 732 0.70 24.83 -25.07
CA HIS A 732 0.89 26.17 -25.64
C HIS A 732 0.20 27.28 -24.82
N THR A 733 -1.07 27.08 -24.42
CA THR A 733 -1.79 28.04 -23.57
C THR A 733 -1.12 28.23 -22.22
N SER A 734 -0.68 27.14 -21.60
CA SER A 734 0.02 27.16 -20.32
C SER A 734 1.35 27.92 -20.41
N LEU A 735 2.15 27.63 -21.44
CA LEU A 735 3.42 28.32 -21.68
C LEU A 735 3.21 29.82 -21.96
N GLN A 736 2.24 30.18 -22.80
CA GLN A 736 1.92 31.59 -23.08
C GLN A 736 1.55 32.34 -21.80
N HIS A 737 0.79 31.72 -20.90
CA HIS A 737 0.44 32.35 -19.63
C HIS A 737 1.67 32.59 -18.74
N ALA A 738 2.61 31.64 -18.70
CA ALA A 738 3.87 31.84 -17.98
C ALA A 738 4.69 32.98 -18.59
N GLU A 739 4.79 33.05 -19.92
CA GLU A 739 5.47 34.13 -20.65
C GLU A 739 4.84 35.50 -20.38
N ASP A 740 3.51 35.59 -20.35
CA ASP A 740 2.78 36.83 -20.05
C ASP A 740 3.09 37.31 -18.61
N LEU A 741 3.06 36.39 -17.63
CA LEU A 741 3.42 36.69 -16.25
C LEU A 741 4.87 37.16 -16.12
N ILE A 742 5.80 36.52 -16.84
CA ILE A 742 7.21 36.94 -16.88
C ILE A 742 7.34 38.33 -17.51
N ALA A 743 6.65 38.61 -18.62
CA ALA A 743 6.66 39.91 -19.28
C ALA A 743 6.09 41.03 -18.40
N GLU A 744 5.18 40.71 -17.48
CA GLU A 744 4.63 41.62 -16.47
C GLU A 744 5.54 41.82 -15.23
N GLY A 745 6.69 41.13 -15.14
CA GLY A 745 7.57 41.15 -13.96
C GLY A 745 6.99 40.38 -12.76
N LYS A 746 6.19 39.35 -13.03
CA LYS A 746 5.56 38.45 -12.06
C LYS A 746 6.06 37.02 -12.20
N GLU A 747 7.35 36.86 -12.51
CA GLU A 747 7.96 35.58 -12.81
C GLU A 747 7.90 34.57 -11.63
N MET A 748 7.84 35.05 -10.38
CA MET A 748 7.69 34.21 -9.19
C MET A 748 6.23 33.91 -8.82
N GLN A 749 5.26 34.43 -9.58
CA GLN A 749 3.85 34.12 -9.35
C GLN A 749 3.58 32.65 -9.65
N ILE A 750 2.83 31.99 -8.76
CA ILE A 750 2.42 30.59 -8.95
C ILE A 750 1.42 30.50 -10.10
N MET A 751 1.69 29.55 -11.00
CA MET A 751 0.81 29.21 -12.11
C MET A 751 -0.52 28.66 -11.60
N PRO A 752 -1.65 29.00 -12.24
CA PRO A 752 -2.94 28.36 -11.95
C PRO A 752 -2.84 26.83 -12.07
N SER A 753 -3.41 26.10 -11.11
CA SER A 753 -3.30 24.64 -11.06
C SER A 753 -3.96 23.95 -12.26
N ASP A 754 -4.95 24.59 -12.88
CA ASP A 754 -5.61 24.15 -14.10
C ASP A 754 -4.80 24.42 -15.37
N LEU A 755 -3.63 25.07 -15.27
CA LEU A 755 -2.67 25.25 -16.36
C LEU A 755 -1.40 24.40 -16.18
N ILE A 756 -1.30 23.62 -15.11
CA ILE A 756 -0.17 22.73 -14.82
C ILE A 756 -0.64 21.27 -14.89
N PRO A 757 0.19 20.30 -15.31
CA PRO A 757 -0.15 18.89 -15.26
C PRO A 757 -0.64 18.46 -13.86
N PRO A 758 -1.79 17.75 -13.75
CA PRO A 758 -2.35 17.35 -12.46
C PRO A 758 -1.48 16.35 -11.68
N ILE A 759 -0.48 15.76 -12.33
CA ILE A 759 0.54 14.92 -11.67
C ILE A 759 1.40 15.71 -10.68
N PHE A 760 1.52 17.04 -10.86
CA PHE A 760 2.26 17.89 -9.94
C PHE A 760 1.34 18.39 -8.82
N SER A 761 1.65 18.02 -7.58
CA SER A 761 1.02 18.55 -6.37
C SER A 761 1.73 19.79 -5.80
N SER A 762 2.91 20.12 -6.33
CA SER A 762 3.72 21.26 -5.88
C SER A 762 3.33 22.55 -6.59
N PRO A 763 3.25 23.70 -5.88
CA PRO A 763 3.12 25.00 -6.53
C PRO A 763 4.29 25.28 -7.47
N ILE A 764 4.00 25.59 -8.74
CA ILE A 764 5.03 25.90 -9.75
C ILE A 764 4.92 27.39 -10.14
N SER A 765 6.03 28.12 -10.04
CA SER A 765 6.13 29.52 -10.48
C SER A 765 6.13 29.65 -12.01
N ALA A 766 5.72 30.80 -12.54
CA ALA A 766 5.76 31.09 -13.97
C ALA A 766 7.17 30.93 -14.55
N TYR A 767 8.19 31.45 -13.84
CA TYR A 767 9.60 31.27 -14.17
C TYR A 767 9.97 29.80 -14.30
N ARG A 768 9.68 28.98 -13.28
CA ARG A 768 10.09 27.58 -13.30
C ARG A 768 9.38 26.80 -14.39
N TRP A 769 8.08 27.02 -14.55
CA TRP A 769 7.32 26.35 -15.61
C TRP A 769 7.90 26.67 -16.98
N HIS A 770 8.17 27.95 -17.26
CA HIS A 770 8.86 28.37 -18.47
C HIS A 770 10.26 27.73 -18.59
N SER A 771 11.06 27.69 -17.53
CA SER A 771 12.41 27.11 -17.57
C SER A 771 12.40 25.61 -17.91
N LEU A 772 11.37 24.88 -17.49
CA LEU A 772 11.16 23.46 -17.80
C LEU A 772 10.65 23.18 -19.21
N VAL A 773 9.74 24.01 -19.74
CA VAL A 773 8.93 23.66 -20.92
C VAL A 773 9.10 24.59 -22.13
N SER A 774 9.90 25.65 -22.03
CA SER A 774 10.20 26.52 -23.17
C SER A 774 11.38 26.00 -24.00
N VAL A 775 11.37 26.33 -25.31
CA VAL A 775 12.52 26.05 -26.18
C VAL A 775 13.68 26.95 -25.77
N GLY A 776 14.81 26.36 -25.41
CA GLY A 776 15.97 27.08 -24.89
C GLY A 776 15.76 27.65 -23.48
N GLY A 777 14.77 27.13 -22.74
CA GLY A 777 14.64 27.37 -21.31
C GLY A 777 15.87 26.88 -20.55
N ASP A 778 16.00 27.31 -19.29
CA ASP A 778 17.13 26.96 -18.44
C ASP A 778 17.35 25.44 -18.35
N ASP A 779 16.27 24.66 -18.51
CA ASP A 779 16.29 23.20 -18.43
C ASP A 779 16.19 22.51 -19.81
N ASP A 780 16.61 23.15 -20.90
CA ASP A 780 16.52 22.56 -22.24
C ASP A 780 17.87 22.07 -22.79
N PHE A 781 18.48 21.03 -22.17
CA PHE A 781 19.75 20.45 -22.64
C PHE A 781 19.58 19.18 -23.49
N PHE A 782 18.50 18.41 -23.27
CA PHE A 782 18.36 17.07 -23.84
C PHE A 782 17.25 16.93 -24.90
N SER A 783 16.54 18.01 -25.26
CA SER A 783 15.48 17.93 -26.28
C SER A 783 16.02 17.50 -27.65
N SER A 784 15.27 16.61 -28.31
CA SER A 784 15.72 15.93 -29.53
C SER A 784 15.87 16.85 -30.76
N ASP A 785 15.19 18.00 -30.74
CA ASP A 785 15.13 18.98 -31.82
C ASP A 785 16.12 20.15 -31.67
N LEU A 786 16.96 20.16 -30.62
CA LEU A 786 17.92 21.24 -30.40
C LEU A 786 18.96 21.31 -31.53
N PRO A 787 19.33 22.53 -31.96
CA PRO A 787 20.33 22.70 -33.01
C PRO A 787 21.72 22.31 -32.51
N ALA A 788 22.60 21.90 -33.42
CA ALA A 788 23.98 21.49 -33.09
C ALA A 788 24.76 22.56 -32.29
N SER A 789 24.51 23.84 -32.56
CA SER A 789 25.12 24.96 -31.82
C SER A 789 24.78 24.94 -30.32
N THR A 790 23.59 24.46 -29.95
CA THR A 790 23.20 24.32 -28.54
C THR A 790 24.05 23.23 -27.88
N HIS A 791 24.21 22.07 -28.53
CA HIS A 791 25.06 20.98 -28.03
C HIS A 791 26.54 21.37 -27.93
N GLU A 792 27.06 22.15 -28.89
CA GLU A 792 28.42 22.71 -28.80
C GLU A 792 28.58 23.63 -27.59
N SER A 793 27.55 24.41 -27.27
CA SER A 793 27.55 25.31 -26.11
C SER A 793 27.31 24.62 -24.77
N SER A 794 26.79 23.38 -24.77
CA SER A 794 26.55 22.56 -23.58
C SER A 794 27.53 21.39 -23.47
N PHE A 795 27.30 20.30 -24.20
CA PHE A 795 28.18 19.11 -24.24
C PHE A 795 29.61 19.43 -24.69
N GLY A 796 29.78 20.39 -25.61
CA GLY A 796 31.11 20.86 -26.05
C GLY A 796 31.91 21.58 -24.97
N ARG A 797 31.29 21.94 -23.85
CA ARG A 797 31.94 22.55 -22.67
C ARG A 797 32.22 21.55 -21.54
N LEU A 798 31.80 20.28 -21.67
CA LEU A 798 32.11 19.26 -20.67
C LEU A 798 33.62 19.04 -20.63
N GLY A 799 34.26 19.41 -19.53
CA GLY A 799 35.72 19.37 -19.35
C GLY A 799 36.25 18.15 -18.61
N LYS A 800 35.42 17.13 -18.36
CA LYS A 800 35.77 15.92 -17.59
C LYS A 800 35.25 14.67 -18.29
N PRO A 801 35.84 13.49 -18.00
CA PRO A 801 35.26 12.23 -18.46
C PRO A 801 33.80 12.10 -18.03
N THR A 802 32.93 11.69 -18.95
CA THR A 802 31.48 11.57 -18.73
C THR A 802 30.98 10.24 -19.24
N LEU A 803 30.23 9.53 -18.40
CA LEU A 803 29.45 8.36 -18.78
C LEU A 803 28.01 8.79 -19.09
N ILE A 804 27.50 8.47 -20.28
CA ILE A 804 26.11 8.76 -20.66
C ILE A 804 25.38 7.45 -20.92
N ILE A 805 24.37 7.16 -20.11
CA ILE A 805 23.53 5.97 -20.23
C ILE A 805 22.08 6.39 -20.49
N VAL A 806 21.59 6.07 -21.69
CA VAL A 806 20.22 6.33 -22.09
C VAL A 806 19.38 5.07 -21.90
N SER A 807 18.20 5.18 -21.32
CA SER A 807 17.27 4.07 -21.16
C SER A 807 16.51 3.82 -22.47
N GLY A 808 16.61 2.61 -23.05
CA GLY A 808 16.03 2.29 -24.36
C GLY A 808 14.50 2.28 -24.36
N LYS A 809 13.88 1.78 -23.29
CA LYS A 809 12.44 1.76 -23.05
C LYS A 809 11.99 2.86 -22.09
N ASP A 810 12.74 3.95 -22.03
CA ASP A 810 12.38 5.11 -21.22
C ASP A 810 10.98 5.63 -21.62
N GLU A 811 10.05 5.52 -20.67
CA GLU A 811 8.64 5.83 -20.78
C GLU A 811 8.34 7.33 -20.66
N ILE A 812 9.30 8.14 -20.20
CA ILE A 812 9.15 9.59 -20.12
C ILE A 812 9.79 10.32 -21.32
N VAL A 813 10.47 9.58 -22.20
CA VAL A 813 10.97 10.10 -23.48
C VAL A 813 9.97 9.75 -24.59
N PRO A 814 9.52 10.71 -25.43
CA PRO A 814 8.55 10.41 -26.47
C PRO A 814 9.00 9.26 -27.40
N PRO A 815 8.10 8.33 -27.76
CA PRO A 815 8.46 7.11 -28.48
C PRO A 815 8.98 7.37 -29.90
N ASN A 816 8.76 8.56 -30.45
CA ASN A 816 9.27 8.98 -31.75
C ASN A 816 10.71 9.52 -31.70
N VAL A 817 11.31 9.69 -30.51
CA VAL A 817 12.70 10.12 -30.37
C VAL A 817 13.65 8.93 -30.63
N ASP A 818 14.53 9.09 -31.61
CA ASP A 818 15.62 8.15 -31.89
C ASP A 818 16.73 8.35 -30.85
N LYS A 819 16.72 7.50 -29.80
CA LYS A 819 17.58 7.60 -28.63
C LYS A 819 19.05 7.36 -28.98
N GLU A 820 19.35 6.45 -29.90
CA GLU A 820 20.69 6.18 -30.41
C GLU A 820 21.24 7.36 -31.19
N ALA A 821 20.45 7.94 -32.11
CA ALA A 821 20.85 9.12 -32.86
C ALA A 821 21.03 10.34 -31.94
N LEU A 822 20.16 10.50 -30.95
CA LEU A 822 20.24 11.57 -29.97
C LEU A 822 21.50 11.45 -29.10
N LEU A 823 21.78 10.27 -28.55
CA LEU A 823 23.03 10.00 -27.84
C LEU A 823 24.26 10.29 -28.71
N LYS A 824 24.22 9.90 -29.98
CA LYS A 824 25.31 10.19 -30.92
C LYS A 824 25.54 11.69 -31.08
N LYS A 825 24.48 12.51 -31.20
CA LYS A 825 24.60 13.98 -31.28
C LYS A 825 25.31 14.55 -30.05
N TRP A 826 24.98 14.05 -28.86
CA TRP A 826 25.62 14.50 -27.62
C TRP A 826 27.11 14.13 -27.57
N VAL A 827 27.44 12.87 -27.89
CA VAL A 827 28.83 12.37 -27.90
C VAL A 827 29.68 13.07 -28.96
N ASP A 828 29.13 13.32 -30.16
CA ASP A 828 29.84 14.02 -31.24
C ASP A 828 30.17 15.48 -30.88
N ALA A 829 29.33 16.12 -30.05
CA ALA A 829 29.54 17.49 -29.60
C ALA A 829 30.58 17.61 -28.46
N MET A 830 30.86 16.52 -27.74
CA MET A 830 31.81 16.51 -26.64
C MET A 830 33.27 16.64 -27.12
N PRO A 831 34.16 17.24 -26.31
CA PRO A 831 35.59 17.22 -26.61
C PRO A 831 36.13 15.78 -26.70
N MET A 832 37.06 15.57 -27.64
CA MET A 832 37.61 14.26 -27.96
C MET A 832 38.19 13.56 -26.71
N GLY A 833 37.80 12.31 -26.49
CA GLY A 833 38.30 11.48 -25.39
C GLY A 833 37.61 11.68 -24.04
N LEU A 834 36.60 12.56 -23.94
CA LEU A 834 35.85 12.77 -22.70
C LEU A 834 34.58 11.93 -22.58
N ALA A 835 33.97 11.50 -23.69
CA ALA A 835 32.90 10.52 -23.65
C ALA A 835 33.47 9.13 -23.28
N SER A 836 32.96 8.53 -22.20
CA SER A 836 33.33 7.17 -21.80
C SER A 836 32.93 6.17 -22.87
N ASP A 837 33.80 5.19 -23.14
CA ASP A 837 33.53 4.09 -24.07
C ASP A 837 32.42 3.14 -23.57
N GLN A 838 32.05 3.25 -22.28
CA GLN A 838 30.92 2.54 -21.70
C GLN A 838 29.56 3.20 -21.98
N SER A 839 29.55 4.44 -22.51
CA SER A 839 28.33 5.18 -22.84
C SER A 839 27.50 4.46 -23.91
N GLY A 840 26.17 4.53 -23.81
CA GLY A 840 25.30 3.79 -24.71
C GLY A 840 23.82 3.83 -24.32
N VAL A 841 22.98 3.32 -25.21
CA VAL A 841 21.58 3.00 -24.90
C VAL A 841 21.55 1.63 -24.22
N LEU A 842 20.82 1.52 -23.12
CA LEU A 842 20.46 0.25 -22.47
C LEU A 842 19.12 -0.22 -23.04
N PRO A 843 19.08 -1.19 -23.98
CA PRO A 843 17.92 -1.43 -24.84
C PRO A 843 16.60 -1.71 -24.11
N ASP A 844 16.67 -2.44 -22.99
CA ASP A 844 15.50 -2.85 -22.22
C ASP A 844 15.28 -2.02 -20.94
N ALA A 845 16.08 -0.97 -20.71
CA ALA A 845 15.98 -0.15 -19.50
C ALA A 845 14.78 0.81 -19.57
N ASP A 846 14.00 0.84 -18.50
CA ASP A 846 13.01 1.88 -18.19
C ASP A 846 13.69 3.07 -17.48
N HIS A 847 12.93 4.14 -17.21
CA HIS A 847 13.48 5.39 -16.72
C HIS A 847 14.23 5.25 -15.38
N GLU A 848 13.61 4.57 -14.41
CA GLU A 848 14.12 4.39 -13.04
C GLU A 848 14.96 3.10 -12.84
N LEU A 849 15.25 2.36 -13.90
CA LEU A 849 15.94 1.06 -13.84
C LEU A 849 15.26 0.08 -12.85
N THR A 850 13.94 -0.10 -12.96
CA THR A 850 13.16 -0.78 -11.91
C THR A 850 13.53 -2.26 -11.76
N THR A 851 13.91 -2.96 -12.84
CA THR A 851 14.26 -4.39 -12.80
C THR A 851 15.74 -4.65 -12.50
N ASP A 852 16.00 -5.73 -11.76
CA ASP A 852 17.33 -6.03 -11.22
C ASP A 852 18.36 -6.32 -12.31
N GLY A 853 17.93 -6.93 -13.43
CA GLY A 853 18.80 -7.16 -14.60
C GLY A 853 19.26 -5.87 -15.30
N ARG A 854 18.38 -4.86 -15.35
CA ARG A 854 18.68 -3.53 -15.93
C ARG A 854 19.60 -2.75 -15.01
N THR A 855 19.29 -2.74 -13.71
CA THR A 855 20.14 -2.15 -12.67
C THR A 855 21.55 -2.72 -12.76
N ARG A 856 21.70 -4.05 -12.85
CA ARG A 856 23.02 -4.71 -12.96
C ARG A 856 23.82 -4.23 -14.18
N SER A 857 23.18 -4.16 -15.35
CA SER A 857 23.83 -3.72 -16.58
C SER A 857 24.31 -2.27 -16.51
N PHE A 858 23.52 -1.40 -15.87
CA PHE A 858 23.93 -0.03 -15.57
C PHE A 858 25.10 -0.01 -14.58
N MET A 859 24.99 -0.75 -13.48
CA MET A 859 26.02 -0.81 -12.44
C MET A 859 27.35 -1.30 -12.98
N ASP A 860 27.37 -2.33 -13.83
CA ASP A 860 28.60 -2.83 -14.45
C ASP A 860 29.34 -1.72 -15.24
N LYS A 861 28.60 -0.91 -16.00
CA LYS A 861 29.15 0.20 -16.77
C LYS A 861 29.62 1.35 -15.86
N ALA A 862 28.81 1.74 -14.88
CA ALA A 862 29.13 2.79 -13.92
C ALA A 862 30.39 2.43 -13.11
N CYS A 863 30.49 1.19 -12.66
CA CYS A 863 31.62 0.72 -11.85
C CYS A 863 32.92 0.66 -12.65
N ARG A 864 32.89 0.19 -13.90
CA ARG A 864 34.07 0.25 -14.79
C ARG A 864 34.53 1.69 -14.99
N PHE A 865 33.59 2.61 -15.24
CA PHE A 865 33.90 4.02 -15.40
C PHE A 865 34.54 4.62 -14.14
N LEU A 866 33.99 4.35 -12.95
CA LEU A 866 34.60 4.79 -11.69
C LEU A 866 36.00 4.19 -11.47
N LYS A 867 36.19 2.91 -11.82
CA LYS A 867 37.50 2.24 -11.74
C LYS A 867 38.52 2.86 -12.68
N ASP A 868 38.11 3.29 -13.87
CA ASP A 868 38.99 4.00 -14.80
C ASP A 868 39.37 5.38 -14.27
N LEU A 869 38.45 6.09 -13.60
CA LEU A 869 38.77 7.32 -12.90
C LEU A 869 39.76 7.12 -11.74
N GLU A 870 39.74 5.98 -11.05
CA GLU A 870 40.72 5.65 -10.00
C GLU A 870 42.16 5.62 -10.52
N LYS A 871 42.37 5.16 -11.76
CA LYS A 871 43.69 5.07 -12.40
C LYS A 871 44.29 6.43 -12.77
N ILE A 872 43.47 7.48 -12.84
CA ILE A 872 43.90 8.84 -13.16
C ILE A 872 44.46 9.49 -11.88
N GLY A 873 45.74 9.88 -11.87
CA GLY A 873 46.39 10.44 -10.68
C GLY A 873 45.76 11.75 -10.18
N VAL A 874 45.79 11.98 -8.87
CA VAL A 874 45.30 13.21 -8.22
C VAL A 874 46.17 14.39 -8.69
N GLY A 875 45.66 15.19 -9.63
CA GLY A 875 46.35 16.40 -10.14
C GLY A 875 46.79 16.38 -11.60
N SER A 876 46.50 15.33 -12.40
CA SER A 876 46.80 15.37 -13.84
C SER A 876 45.74 16.14 -14.63
N GLY A 877 45.83 17.47 -14.63
CA GLY A 877 45.33 18.26 -15.75
C GLY A 877 46.20 17.98 -16.99
N ARG A 878 46.03 16.83 -17.63
CA ARG A 878 46.62 16.54 -18.93
C ARG A 878 45.52 16.23 -19.93
N ASP A 879 45.55 17.05 -20.97
CA ASP A 879 44.95 16.88 -22.29
C ASP A 879 45.05 15.41 -22.75
N ILE A 880 43.91 14.72 -22.81
CA ILE A 880 43.83 13.33 -23.30
C ILE A 880 43.70 13.38 -24.82
N SER A 881 44.78 13.77 -25.49
CA SER A 881 45.00 13.40 -26.88
C SER A 881 46.23 12.49 -26.94
N GLN A 882 46.07 11.34 -27.59
CA GLN A 882 47.05 10.27 -27.80
C GLN A 882 47.07 9.13 -26.76
N THR A 883 46.45 8.00 -27.12
CA THR A 883 47.11 6.69 -27.33
C THR A 883 46.06 5.67 -27.77
N SER A 884 45.96 5.42 -29.07
CA SER A 884 46.49 4.25 -29.80
C SER A 884 45.53 3.05 -29.87
N SER A 885 44.96 2.89 -31.06
CA SER A 885 44.27 1.74 -31.62
C SER A 885 44.90 0.39 -31.28
N LYS A 886 44.11 -0.60 -30.80
CA LYS A 886 44.29 -2.01 -31.15
C LYS A 886 42.95 -2.78 -31.20
N THR A 887 42.84 -3.46 -32.32
CA THR A 887 41.84 -4.41 -32.83
C THR A 887 41.44 -5.51 -31.84
N TRP A 888 40.14 -5.80 -31.72
CA TRP A 888 39.60 -6.94 -30.98
C TRP A 888 39.43 -8.18 -31.87
N PHE A 889 39.91 -9.33 -31.39
CA PHE A 889 39.55 -10.66 -31.89
C PHE A 889 38.31 -11.17 -31.15
N LEU A 890 37.39 -11.75 -31.90
CA LEU A 890 36.23 -12.51 -31.42
C LEU A 890 36.67 -13.86 -30.85
N VAL A 891 36.17 -14.23 -29.67
CA VAL A 891 36.02 -15.62 -29.22
C VAL A 891 34.69 -15.76 -28.50
N SER A 892 33.93 -16.79 -28.89
CA SER A 892 32.61 -17.18 -28.39
C SER A 892 32.68 -18.28 -27.31
N ASP A 893 31.55 -18.39 -26.61
CA ASP A 893 30.99 -19.56 -25.89
C ASP A 893 31.47 -19.96 -24.50
N GLY A 894 30.49 -20.25 -23.63
CA GLY A 894 30.62 -21.28 -22.59
C GLY A 894 29.85 -21.08 -21.29
N ALA A 895 28.58 -21.50 -21.28
CA ALA A 895 27.68 -21.88 -20.17
C ALA A 895 28.21 -22.14 -18.73
N GLY A 896 27.37 -21.85 -17.72
CA GLY A 896 27.27 -22.70 -16.50
C GLY A 896 26.88 -22.03 -15.16
N SER A 897 25.69 -22.40 -14.66
CA SER A 897 25.28 -22.60 -13.24
C SER A 897 25.07 -21.42 -12.25
N THR A 898 23.78 -21.13 -12.01
CA THR A 898 22.98 -21.17 -10.75
C THR A 898 23.34 -20.40 -9.46
N PHE A 899 22.25 -19.82 -8.91
CA PHE A 899 21.89 -19.46 -7.51
C PHE A 899 22.35 -18.12 -6.91
N GLY A 900 21.36 -17.35 -6.42
CA GLY A 900 21.51 -16.19 -5.54
C GLY A 900 20.42 -15.14 -5.76
N SER A 901 19.24 -15.32 -5.15
CA SER A 901 18.15 -14.33 -5.12
C SER A 901 18.53 -13.16 -4.20
N TRP A 902 18.31 -11.93 -4.67
CA TRP A 902 18.45 -10.71 -3.87
C TRP A 902 17.14 -9.93 -3.91
N ARG A 903 16.57 -9.70 -2.72
CA ARG A 903 15.26 -9.12 -2.46
C ARG A 903 15.33 -7.58 -2.42
N ARG A 904 14.33 -6.93 -3.02
CA ARG A 904 14.00 -5.49 -2.95
C ARG A 904 13.48 -5.14 -1.54
N GLY A 905 13.95 -4.06 -0.90
CA GLY A 905 13.31 -2.72 -0.86
C GLY A 905 12.15 -2.70 0.16
N VAL A 906 12.01 -1.82 1.15
CA VAL A 906 12.39 -0.42 1.44
C VAL A 906 12.58 -0.32 2.97
N ARG A 907 12.89 0.86 3.54
CA ARG A 907 12.39 1.38 4.84
C ARG A 907 13.47 1.88 5.89
N ASN A 908 13.04 2.78 6.82
CA ASN A 908 13.65 3.50 7.97
C ASN A 908 15.18 3.78 8.08
N VAL A 909 15.50 5.05 8.39
CA VAL A 909 16.83 5.63 8.60
C VAL A 909 17.24 5.54 10.08
N VAL A 910 18.47 5.11 10.37
CA VAL A 910 19.13 5.37 11.67
C VAL A 910 20.34 6.25 11.45
N VAL A 911 20.40 7.32 12.24
CA VAL A 911 21.43 8.37 12.20
C VAL A 911 22.53 8.02 13.21
N ASP A 912 23.80 8.02 12.77
CA ASP A 912 25.02 7.91 13.60
C ASP A 912 25.81 9.23 13.58
#